data_AF-A0A938SKG9-F1
#
_entry.id   AF-A0A938SKG9-F1
#
_cell.length_a   1.000
_cell.length_b   1.000
_cell.length_c   1.000
_cell.angle_alpha   90.00
_cell.angle_beta   90.00
_cell.angle_gamma   90.00
#
_symmetry.space_group_name_H-M   'P 1'
#
loop_
_entity.id
_entity.type
_entity.pdbx_description
1 polymer ?
#
loop_
_entity_poly.entity_id
_entity_poly.type
_entity_poly.pdbx_seq_one_letter_code
_entity_poly.pdbx_strand_id
1 'polypeptide(L)'
;MNKRYASAAVLVSPVLLALVAGGLLSSGRQGGAAAAAEPAVAAEFFVSPTGQDADPGTVDKPFGTLERARDAVRKLRSADGKQAVRITIWLRAGGYLRTAALELSAADSGTAEAPVVWRAWQDETVRLLGGRTLSGFQPVTDPAVLNRLQEQAREGVRQIDLRALGIHEFSAMKSRGFGRPTTPAHCELFCNGQPMTLARWPNEGEWLQIAGFPETQAQDDGHGGKIGRLEDGFFFAGDRPLGWAATDDLWVHGYWAWDWANSYQRIAALDREHRLIRTASPHGLYGFRKGQRFYFLNVLEELDQPGEWYLDRAAGVLYFWPPNGPGDGAPVAATLSLLDQPLLRLSGTEHVTIQGLTLEATRADAVVMQGGASNRVRGCTIRNIGNWAVRVEGGTGHGVADCDIFDTGDGGVSLSGGDRQTLAPGGHFVENCHFARQGRWSKCYVPAVLMSGVGLRAAHNLIHDHPHCAILFGGNDHVIEFNEIHHIALETGDVGAIYTGRDWTYRGNRIRHNFIHHTGGVGMGSMGVYMDDCVSGTEVVGNVFYKVHWAMFIGGGRDHRVENNVFVDCDPAVRMDGRGLDRSPVWFNMVYDTMKKNLAAVPRDLYRQRYPVIADLDRYYEKTGGVPPENNVVARNVCVGKWLEVGWHAKEEMLKLEQNYVGPDPGFAAPDTMDFRIKADSPVWATGFQPIPWDKIGLQTRRAPQPGP
;
A
#
# COMPACT_ATOMS: atom_id res chain seq x y z
N MET A 1 29.30 -4.08 15.56
CA MET A 1 28.27 -4.64 14.66
C MET A 1 27.14 -3.63 14.34
N ASN A 2 27.45 -2.33 14.19
CA ASN A 2 26.46 -1.25 14.02
C ASN A 2 26.45 -0.64 12.60
N LYS A 3 25.86 -1.33 11.62
CA LYS A 3 25.44 -0.71 10.35
C LYS A 3 24.19 -1.42 9.83
N ARG A 4 23.06 -0.70 9.79
CA ARG A 4 21.75 -1.01 9.18
C ARG A 4 20.56 -0.86 10.16
N TYR A 5 20.46 0.30 10.78
CA TYR A 5 19.14 0.85 11.12
C TYR A 5 19.02 2.15 10.34
N ALA A 6 18.58 2.00 9.10
CA ALA A 6 18.14 3.10 8.27
C ALA A 6 16.85 2.61 7.63
N SER A 7 15.81 3.41 7.85
CA SER A 7 14.51 3.38 7.24
C SER A 7 14.51 2.75 5.85
N ALA A 8 13.44 2.00 5.53
CA ALA A 8 13.03 1.76 4.15
C ALA A 8 12.67 3.11 3.50
N ALA A 9 13.69 3.92 3.23
CA ALA A 9 13.66 5.05 2.34
C ALA A 9 14.17 4.53 1.00
N VAL A 10 13.29 4.59 0.00
CA VAL A 10 13.59 4.30 -1.40
C VAL A 10 14.86 5.06 -1.81
N LEU A 11 15.91 4.33 -2.18
CA LEU A 11 17.13 4.86 -2.76
C LEU A 11 16.85 5.27 -4.21
N VAL A 12 16.72 6.58 -4.46
CA VAL A 12 16.80 7.14 -5.81
C VAL A 12 18.28 7.49 -6.08
N SER A 13 18.82 6.93 -7.16
CA SER A 13 20.20 7.12 -7.61
C SER A 13 20.37 8.50 -8.30
N PRO A 14 21.46 9.26 -8.09
CA PRO A 14 21.66 10.55 -8.76
C PRO A 14 22.60 10.40 -9.97
N VAL A 15 22.18 10.84 -11.16
CA VAL A 15 23.10 11.13 -12.29
C VAL A 15 22.70 12.41 -13.03
N LEU A 16 23.59 13.40 -12.88
CA LEU A 16 24.03 14.53 -13.73
C LEU A 16 23.06 15.52 -14.41
N LEU A 17 23.08 16.74 -13.86
CA LEU A 17 23.47 18.04 -14.45
C LEU A 17 23.58 18.20 -15.98
N ALA A 18 22.87 19.22 -16.51
CA ALA A 18 23.35 20.07 -17.60
C ALA A 18 22.84 21.52 -17.41
N LEU A 19 23.78 22.48 -17.58
CA LEU A 19 23.59 23.93 -17.48
C LEU A 19 22.66 24.50 -18.56
N VAL A 20 21.84 25.51 -18.21
CA VAL A 20 21.59 26.66 -19.11
C VAL A 20 21.56 27.96 -18.30
N ALA A 21 22.32 28.93 -18.79
CA ALA A 21 22.54 30.25 -18.23
C ALA A 21 21.32 31.17 -18.35
N GLY A 22 21.25 32.13 -17.42
CA GLY A 22 20.20 33.13 -17.35
C GLY A 22 20.27 34.19 -18.45
N GLY A 23 19.09 34.63 -18.87
CA GLY A 23 18.87 35.88 -19.59
C GLY A 23 17.64 36.56 -19.00
N LEU A 24 17.86 37.68 -18.31
CA LEU A 24 16.79 38.62 -17.95
C LEU A 24 16.20 39.21 -19.23
N LEU A 25 14.88 39.15 -19.39
CA LEU A 25 14.15 40.12 -20.21
C LEU A 25 12.84 40.53 -19.53
N SER A 26 12.69 41.84 -19.46
CA SER A 26 11.67 42.62 -18.76
C SER A 26 10.27 42.45 -19.35
N SER A 27 9.29 42.58 -18.46
CA SER A 27 7.85 42.63 -18.70
C SER A 27 7.42 43.72 -19.70
N GLY A 28 6.67 43.31 -20.72
CA GLY A 28 5.79 44.17 -21.51
C GLY A 28 4.44 43.48 -21.70
N ARG A 29 3.43 43.90 -20.92
CA ARG A 29 2.02 43.50 -21.10
C ARG A 29 1.44 44.28 -22.27
N GLN A 30 1.04 43.59 -23.34
CA GLN A 30 0.01 44.09 -24.26
C GLN A 30 -1.10 43.04 -24.36
N GLY A 31 -2.34 43.48 -24.14
CA GLY A 31 -3.53 42.65 -24.25
C GLY A 31 -3.79 42.27 -25.70
N GLY A 32 -3.72 40.97 -25.99
CA GLY A 32 -4.28 40.35 -27.17
C GLY A 32 -5.54 39.59 -26.79
N ALA A 33 -6.64 39.84 -27.49
CA ALA A 33 -7.87 39.08 -27.38
C ALA A 33 -7.58 37.59 -27.58
N ALA A 34 -8.06 36.75 -26.65
CA ALA A 34 -7.96 35.30 -26.77
C ALA A 34 -8.73 34.85 -28.01
N ALA A 35 -8.01 34.44 -29.05
CA ALA A 35 -8.60 33.72 -30.16
C ALA A 35 -9.20 32.41 -29.61
N ALA A 36 -10.48 32.16 -29.89
CA ALA A 36 -11.09 30.88 -29.57
C ALA A 36 -10.31 29.78 -30.30
N ALA A 37 -9.73 28.85 -29.54
CA ALA A 37 -9.03 27.70 -30.09
C ALA A 37 -10.00 26.88 -30.96
N GLU A 38 -9.62 26.61 -32.21
CA GLU A 38 -10.34 25.65 -33.05
C GLU A 38 -10.45 24.29 -32.32
N PRO A 39 -11.58 23.59 -32.42
CA PRO A 39 -11.75 22.30 -31.76
C PRO A 39 -10.67 21.32 -32.21
N ALA A 40 -9.98 20.70 -31.26
CA ALA A 40 -9.03 19.62 -31.50
C ALA A 40 -9.70 18.53 -32.36
N VAL A 41 -9.08 18.15 -33.48
CA VAL A 41 -9.51 17.02 -34.30
C VAL A 41 -9.43 15.74 -33.45
N ALA A 42 -10.38 14.83 -33.60
CA ALA A 42 -10.41 13.57 -32.86
C ALA A 42 -10.03 12.40 -33.79
N ALA A 43 -9.23 11.48 -33.27
CA ALA A 43 -8.88 10.22 -33.91
C ALA A 43 -9.24 9.04 -32.99
N GLU A 44 -9.72 7.96 -33.57
CA GLU A 44 -10.17 6.78 -32.84
C GLU A 44 -9.54 5.52 -33.43
N PHE A 45 -9.06 4.65 -32.55
CA PHE A 45 -8.53 3.33 -32.91
C PHE A 45 -9.23 2.25 -32.09
N PHE A 46 -9.55 1.14 -32.73
CA PHE A 46 -10.20 -0.02 -32.11
C PHE A 46 -9.24 -1.19 -32.03
N VAL A 47 -9.24 -1.89 -30.91
CA VAL A 47 -8.45 -3.11 -30.68
C VAL A 47 -9.37 -4.21 -30.18
N SER A 48 -9.23 -5.42 -30.71
CA SER A 48 -10.00 -6.59 -30.28
C SER A 48 -9.10 -7.83 -30.16
N PRO A 49 -9.34 -8.73 -29.19
CA PRO A 49 -8.60 -10.00 -29.10
C PRO A 49 -8.75 -10.89 -30.36
N THR A 50 -9.76 -10.65 -31.19
CA THR A 50 -9.99 -11.35 -32.47
C THR A 50 -9.67 -10.49 -33.69
N GLY A 51 -9.12 -9.28 -33.50
CA GLY A 51 -8.69 -8.38 -34.57
C GLY A 51 -7.37 -8.80 -35.23
N GLN A 52 -6.90 -8.00 -36.19
CA GLN A 52 -5.65 -8.26 -36.91
C GLN A 52 -4.80 -6.99 -37.00
N ASP A 53 -3.49 -7.09 -36.80
CA ASP A 53 -2.61 -5.90 -36.81
C ASP A 53 -2.39 -5.29 -38.21
N ALA A 54 -2.74 -6.03 -39.25
CA ALA A 54 -2.79 -5.56 -40.63
C ALA A 54 -4.04 -4.71 -40.94
N ASP A 55 -5.09 -4.79 -40.10
CA ASP A 55 -6.30 -4.01 -40.27
C ASP A 55 -6.09 -2.52 -39.93
N PRO A 56 -6.98 -1.62 -40.38
CA PRO A 56 -6.82 -0.18 -40.18
C PRO A 56 -7.11 0.32 -38.75
N GLY A 57 -7.63 -0.54 -37.84
CA GLY A 57 -7.98 -0.13 -36.47
C GLY A 57 -9.32 0.58 -36.37
N THR A 58 -10.28 0.23 -37.23
CA THR A 58 -11.66 0.75 -37.23
C THR A 58 -12.59 -0.18 -36.44
N VAL A 59 -13.82 0.26 -36.14
CA VAL A 59 -14.83 -0.58 -35.44
C VAL A 59 -14.99 -1.95 -36.11
N ASP A 60 -15.11 -1.98 -37.43
CA ASP A 60 -15.37 -3.19 -38.22
C ASP A 60 -14.10 -4.02 -38.49
N LYS A 61 -12.93 -3.36 -38.47
CA LYS A 61 -11.62 -3.97 -38.71
C LYS A 61 -10.63 -3.47 -37.65
N PRO A 62 -10.71 -3.99 -36.42
CA PRO A 62 -9.88 -3.54 -35.30
C PRO A 62 -8.46 -4.13 -35.38
N PHE A 63 -7.51 -3.45 -34.76
CA PHE A 63 -6.18 -4.02 -34.51
C PHE A 63 -6.27 -5.27 -33.63
N GLY A 64 -5.30 -6.17 -33.74
CA GLY A 64 -5.21 -7.38 -32.91
C GLY A 64 -4.47 -7.14 -31.59
N THR A 65 -3.57 -6.16 -31.54
CA THR A 65 -2.70 -5.92 -30.38
C THR A 65 -2.73 -4.48 -29.87
N LEU A 66 -2.40 -4.32 -28.59
CA LEU A 66 -2.27 -3.00 -27.95
C LEU A 66 -1.05 -2.25 -28.50
N GLU A 67 0.03 -2.98 -28.81
CA GLU A 67 1.25 -2.46 -29.42
C GLU A 67 0.97 -1.81 -30.77
N ARG A 68 0.16 -2.46 -31.60
CA ARG A 68 -0.22 -1.90 -32.91
C ARG A 68 -0.98 -0.60 -32.78
N ALA A 69 -1.88 -0.49 -31.80
CA ALA A 69 -2.61 0.74 -31.50
C ALA A 69 -1.68 1.86 -31.00
N ARG A 70 -0.74 1.55 -30.10
CA ARG A 70 0.30 2.48 -29.66
C ARG A 70 1.13 2.99 -30.85
N ASP A 71 1.55 2.11 -31.74
CA ASP A 71 2.35 2.50 -32.89
C ASP A 71 1.55 3.39 -33.87
N ALA A 72 0.22 3.21 -33.95
CA ALA A 72 -0.67 4.12 -34.67
C ALA A 72 -0.73 5.52 -34.03
N VAL A 73 -0.80 5.60 -32.69
CA VAL A 73 -0.73 6.87 -31.94
C VAL A 73 0.57 7.60 -32.27
N ARG A 74 1.71 6.91 -32.20
CA ARG A 74 3.04 7.49 -32.49
C ARG A 74 3.14 8.01 -33.91
N LYS A 75 2.61 7.26 -34.88
CA LYS A 75 2.58 7.67 -36.29
C LYS A 75 1.74 8.93 -36.50
N LEU A 76 0.59 9.05 -35.82
CA LEU A 76 -0.26 10.22 -35.93
C LEU A 76 0.43 11.45 -35.31
N ARG A 77 1.05 11.28 -34.13
CA ARG A 77 1.78 12.34 -33.44
C ARG A 77 3.02 12.84 -34.19
N SER A 78 3.72 11.97 -34.92
CA SER A 78 4.87 12.39 -35.73
C SER A 78 4.49 13.11 -37.03
N ALA A 79 3.27 12.89 -37.53
CA ALA A 79 2.76 13.54 -38.73
C ALA A 79 2.17 14.94 -38.47
N ASP A 80 1.52 15.15 -37.33
CA ASP A 80 0.83 16.40 -36.99
C ASP A 80 1.72 17.37 -36.18
N GLY A 81 2.73 17.94 -36.82
CA GLY A 81 3.61 18.95 -36.21
C GLY A 81 2.95 20.31 -35.89
N LYS A 82 1.62 20.47 -36.09
CA LYS A 82 0.92 21.77 -35.94
C LYS A 82 -0.48 21.70 -35.31
N GLN A 83 -1.12 20.54 -35.17
CA GLN A 83 -2.49 20.46 -34.63
C GLN A 83 -2.59 19.44 -33.50
N ALA A 84 -3.21 19.85 -32.39
CA ALA A 84 -3.43 18.99 -31.24
C ALA A 84 -4.59 18.02 -31.54
N VAL A 85 -4.28 16.74 -31.75
CA VAL A 85 -5.29 15.69 -32.01
C VAL A 85 -5.63 14.93 -30.73
N ARG A 86 -6.92 14.85 -30.39
CA ARG A 86 -7.44 13.98 -29.32
C ARG A 86 -7.45 12.54 -29.82
N ILE A 87 -6.92 11.61 -29.04
CA ILE A 87 -6.85 10.21 -29.48
C ILE A 87 -7.53 9.30 -28.47
N THR A 88 -8.50 8.51 -28.93
CA THR A 88 -9.12 7.46 -28.12
C THR A 88 -8.80 6.09 -28.69
N ILE A 89 -8.29 5.19 -27.84
CA ILE A 89 -8.08 3.79 -28.14
C ILE A 89 -9.19 3.01 -27.43
N TRP A 90 -10.12 2.50 -28.23
CA TRP A 90 -11.26 1.71 -27.80
C TRP A 90 -10.89 0.22 -27.78
N LEU A 91 -10.95 -0.38 -26.60
CA LEU A 91 -10.71 -1.79 -26.38
C LEU A 91 -12.05 -2.54 -26.37
N ARG A 92 -12.17 -3.56 -27.21
CA ARG A 92 -13.35 -4.42 -27.29
C ARG A 92 -13.32 -5.51 -26.21
N ALA A 93 -14.49 -6.06 -25.90
CA ALA A 93 -14.67 -7.08 -24.88
C ALA A 93 -13.69 -8.25 -25.04
N GLY A 94 -13.11 -8.68 -23.91
CA GLY A 94 -12.29 -9.89 -23.85
C GLY A 94 -11.00 -9.76 -23.05
N GLY A 95 -10.22 -10.84 -23.07
CA GLY A 95 -8.95 -10.96 -22.36
C GLY A 95 -7.77 -10.66 -23.28
N TYR A 96 -6.98 -9.66 -22.91
CA TYR A 96 -5.73 -9.28 -23.54
C TYR A 96 -4.57 -9.87 -22.73
N LEU A 97 -4.18 -11.09 -23.08
CA LEU A 97 -3.06 -11.79 -22.43
C LEU A 97 -1.75 -11.04 -22.70
N ARG A 98 -0.98 -10.82 -21.64
CA ARG A 98 0.29 -10.09 -21.66
C ARG A 98 1.45 -11.03 -21.33
N THR A 99 2.41 -11.09 -22.24
CA THR A 99 3.71 -11.76 -22.03
C THR A 99 4.84 -10.75 -21.77
N ALA A 100 4.56 -9.46 -21.95
CA ALA A 100 5.43 -8.33 -21.61
C ALA A 100 4.57 -7.10 -21.26
N ALA A 101 5.18 -6.12 -20.58
CA ALA A 101 4.54 -4.84 -20.29
C ALA A 101 4.13 -4.11 -21.59
N LEU A 102 2.98 -3.44 -21.57
CA LEU A 102 2.68 -2.42 -22.59
C LEU A 102 3.48 -1.16 -22.24
N GLU A 103 4.51 -0.91 -23.03
CA GLU A 103 5.42 0.23 -22.86
C GLU A 103 4.91 1.46 -23.61
N LEU A 104 4.54 2.50 -22.87
CA LEU A 104 4.19 3.84 -23.35
C LEU A 104 5.30 4.83 -22.93
N SER A 105 5.82 5.59 -23.88
CA SER A 105 6.89 6.56 -23.69
C SER A 105 6.41 7.98 -23.98
N ALA A 106 7.27 8.99 -23.86
CA ALA A 106 6.96 10.37 -24.25
C ALA A 106 6.39 10.52 -25.69
N ALA A 107 6.66 9.56 -26.58
CA ALA A 107 6.08 9.55 -27.94
C ALA A 107 4.57 9.24 -27.97
N ASP A 108 4.02 8.76 -26.86
CA ASP A 108 2.61 8.37 -26.70
C ASP A 108 1.80 9.44 -25.95
N SER A 109 2.42 10.58 -25.64
CA SER A 109 1.81 11.69 -24.91
C SER A 109 0.70 12.40 -25.68
N GLY A 110 -0.18 13.04 -24.92
CA GLY A 110 -1.10 14.07 -25.40
C GLY A 110 -0.82 15.43 -24.77
N THR A 111 -1.77 16.35 -24.89
CA THR A 111 -1.78 17.63 -24.17
C THR A 111 -3.04 17.75 -23.30
N ALA A 112 -3.14 18.80 -22.50
CA ALA A 112 -4.34 19.07 -21.70
C ALA A 112 -5.60 19.19 -22.59
N GLU A 113 -5.47 19.80 -23.76
CA GLU A 113 -6.56 20.02 -24.72
C GLU A 113 -6.81 18.78 -25.60
N ALA A 114 -5.77 17.95 -25.78
CA ALA A 114 -5.76 16.81 -26.69
C ALA A 114 -5.13 15.55 -26.06
N PRO A 115 -5.77 14.96 -25.02
CA PRO A 115 -5.24 13.80 -24.32
C PRO A 115 -5.27 12.53 -25.18
N VAL A 116 -4.56 11.51 -24.71
CA VAL A 116 -4.63 10.14 -25.24
C VAL A 116 -5.34 9.25 -24.22
N VAL A 117 -6.43 8.59 -24.62
CA VAL A 117 -7.29 7.81 -23.71
C VAL A 117 -7.38 6.37 -24.18
N TRP A 118 -6.96 5.43 -23.33
CA TRP A 118 -7.15 3.98 -23.52
C TRP A 118 -8.34 3.54 -22.68
N ARG A 119 -9.40 3.04 -23.31
CA ARG A 119 -10.64 2.71 -22.59
C ARG A 119 -11.45 1.59 -23.21
N ALA A 120 -12.26 0.94 -22.39
CA ALA A 120 -13.27 0.00 -22.87
C ALA A 120 -14.28 0.70 -23.79
N TRP A 121 -14.73 -0.01 -24.83
CA TRP A 121 -15.83 0.41 -25.71
C TRP A 121 -17.16 0.24 -24.99
N GLN A 122 -17.92 1.33 -24.83
CA GLN A 122 -19.21 1.31 -24.12
C GLN A 122 -19.07 0.70 -22.71
N ASP A 123 -19.96 -0.23 -22.34
CA ASP A 123 -19.94 -0.97 -21.07
C ASP A 123 -19.30 -2.36 -21.21
N GLU A 124 -18.53 -2.59 -22.29
CA GLU A 124 -17.85 -3.87 -22.52
C GLU A 124 -16.79 -4.15 -21.44
N THR A 125 -16.69 -5.40 -20.99
CA THR A 125 -15.67 -5.81 -20.02
C THR A 125 -14.35 -6.14 -20.71
N VAL A 126 -13.31 -5.36 -20.41
CA VAL A 126 -11.95 -5.51 -20.94
C VAL A 126 -11.01 -5.92 -19.83
N ARG A 127 -10.26 -7.01 -20.04
CA ARG A 127 -9.32 -7.56 -19.06
C ARG A 127 -7.90 -7.58 -19.62
N LEU A 128 -6.97 -6.85 -19.01
CA LEU A 128 -5.53 -7.00 -19.28
C LEU A 128 -4.95 -8.01 -18.29
N LEU A 129 -4.46 -9.13 -18.81
CA LEU A 129 -4.17 -10.34 -18.04
C LEU A 129 -2.67 -10.65 -18.04
N GLY A 130 -2.06 -10.67 -16.87
CA GLY A 130 -0.68 -11.14 -16.68
C GLY A 130 -0.57 -12.66 -16.46
N GLY A 131 -1.70 -13.37 -16.46
CA GLY A 131 -1.78 -14.80 -16.15
C GLY A 131 -2.53 -15.58 -17.23
N ARG A 132 -2.32 -16.89 -17.24
CA ARG A 132 -2.98 -17.80 -18.19
C ARG A 132 -4.08 -18.60 -17.48
N THR A 133 -5.25 -18.66 -18.10
CA THR A 133 -6.32 -19.55 -17.66
C THR A 133 -5.94 -21.00 -17.97
N LEU A 134 -5.96 -21.84 -16.95
CA LEU A 134 -5.76 -23.27 -16.98
C LEU A 134 -7.12 -23.97 -16.93
N SER A 135 -7.27 -24.98 -17.78
CA SER A 135 -8.47 -25.84 -17.86
C SER A 135 -8.02 -27.27 -18.09
N GLY A 136 -8.87 -28.24 -17.76
CA GLY A 136 -8.56 -29.67 -17.96
C GLY A 136 -7.86 -30.33 -16.77
N PHE A 137 -8.03 -29.78 -15.57
CA PHE A 137 -7.62 -30.42 -14.32
C PHE A 137 -8.20 -31.82 -14.19
N GLN A 138 -7.37 -32.80 -13.82
CA GLN A 138 -7.73 -34.20 -13.67
C GLN A 138 -7.70 -34.64 -12.21
N PRO A 139 -8.44 -35.68 -11.80
CA PRO A 139 -8.25 -36.32 -10.50
C PRO A 139 -6.79 -36.75 -10.28
N VAL A 140 -6.32 -36.68 -9.05
CA VAL A 140 -5.03 -37.26 -8.67
C VAL A 140 -5.17 -38.78 -8.64
N THR A 141 -4.36 -39.49 -9.41
CA THR A 141 -4.39 -40.97 -9.47
C THR A 141 -3.10 -41.63 -9.00
N ASP A 142 -2.01 -40.87 -8.84
CA ASP A 142 -0.73 -41.40 -8.39
C ASP A 142 -0.80 -41.77 -6.90
N PRO A 143 -0.64 -43.07 -6.53
CA PRO A 143 -0.65 -43.49 -5.14
C PRO A 143 0.41 -42.80 -4.28
N ALA A 144 1.58 -42.44 -4.84
CA ALA A 144 2.63 -41.76 -4.10
C ALA A 144 2.22 -40.34 -3.66
N VAL A 145 1.38 -39.68 -4.46
CA VAL A 145 0.80 -38.37 -4.14
C VAL A 145 -0.40 -38.54 -3.19
N LEU A 146 -1.31 -39.46 -3.49
CA LEU A 146 -2.52 -39.71 -2.67
C LEU A 146 -2.19 -40.10 -1.23
N ASN A 147 -1.13 -40.87 -1.01
CA ASN A 147 -0.68 -41.28 0.32
C ASN A 147 -0.14 -40.12 1.16
N ARG A 148 0.25 -39.01 0.54
CA ARG A 148 0.68 -37.78 1.24
C ARG A 148 -0.50 -36.86 1.58
N LEU A 149 -1.58 -36.93 0.81
CA LEU A 149 -2.79 -36.16 1.07
C LEU A 149 -3.57 -36.76 2.25
N GLN A 150 -4.18 -35.87 3.04
CA GLN A 150 -5.17 -36.26 4.03
C GLN A 150 -6.36 -36.95 3.37
N GLU A 151 -6.99 -37.88 4.09
CA GLU A 151 -8.06 -38.71 3.54
C GLU A 151 -9.20 -37.87 2.94
N GLN A 152 -9.64 -36.81 3.62
CA GLN A 152 -10.71 -35.94 3.12
C GLN A 152 -10.34 -35.18 1.84
N ALA A 153 -9.04 -35.01 1.54
CA ALA A 153 -8.58 -34.24 0.39
C ALA A 153 -8.47 -35.07 -0.89
N ARG A 154 -8.28 -36.39 -0.78
CA ARG A 154 -7.96 -37.27 -1.91
C ARG A 154 -8.98 -37.23 -3.04
N GLU A 155 -10.26 -37.11 -2.71
CA GLU A 155 -11.34 -37.04 -3.71
C GLU A 155 -11.52 -35.63 -4.30
N GLY A 156 -11.17 -34.59 -3.56
CA GLY A 156 -11.37 -33.18 -3.94
C GLY A 156 -10.22 -32.59 -4.75
N VAL A 157 -8.99 -32.99 -4.46
CA VAL A 157 -7.79 -32.45 -5.12
C VAL A 157 -7.74 -32.88 -6.59
N ARG A 158 -7.37 -31.93 -7.44
CA ARG A 158 -7.13 -32.11 -8.87
C ARG A 158 -5.69 -31.75 -9.19
N GLN A 159 -5.18 -32.27 -10.30
CA GLN A 159 -3.84 -31.99 -10.80
C GLN A 159 -3.86 -31.54 -12.26
N ILE A 160 -2.82 -30.81 -12.66
CA ILE A 160 -2.55 -30.50 -14.06
C ILE A 160 -1.04 -30.40 -14.30
N ASP A 161 -0.57 -30.99 -15.40
CA ASP A 161 0.82 -30.88 -15.84
C ASP A 161 0.99 -29.56 -16.60
N LEU A 162 1.76 -28.64 -16.01
CA LEU A 162 2.00 -27.33 -16.58
C LEU A 162 2.94 -27.39 -17.80
N ARG A 163 3.90 -28.33 -17.81
CA ARG A 163 4.85 -28.53 -18.92
C ARG A 163 4.14 -29.07 -20.16
N ALA A 164 3.18 -29.97 -19.98
CA ALA A 164 2.33 -30.46 -21.06
C ALA A 164 1.53 -29.33 -21.73
N LEU A 165 1.27 -28.23 -20.99
CA LEU A 165 0.64 -27.03 -21.52
C LEU A 165 1.64 -25.95 -21.96
N GLY A 166 2.94 -26.27 -22.09
CA GLY A 166 3.97 -25.32 -22.52
C GLY A 166 4.39 -24.26 -21.48
N ILE A 167 4.03 -24.43 -20.20
CA ILE A 167 4.58 -23.60 -19.12
C ILE A 167 5.76 -24.35 -18.53
N HIS A 168 6.96 -23.79 -18.71
CA HIS A 168 8.20 -24.38 -18.21
C HIS A 168 8.83 -23.58 -17.06
N GLU A 169 8.35 -22.34 -16.83
CA GLU A 169 8.87 -21.42 -15.83
C GLU A 169 7.94 -21.33 -14.61
N PHE A 170 8.35 -21.94 -13.49
CA PHE A 170 7.56 -22.06 -12.25
C PHE A 170 8.06 -21.15 -11.13
N SER A 171 8.57 -19.98 -11.50
CA SER A 171 9.25 -18.99 -10.66
C SER A 171 9.22 -19.24 -9.15
N ALA A 172 10.42 -19.41 -8.58
CA ALA A 172 10.61 -19.71 -7.17
C ALA A 172 10.03 -18.62 -6.26
N MET A 173 9.54 -19.03 -5.09
CA MET A 173 9.25 -18.11 -3.99
C MET A 173 10.54 -17.40 -3.56
N LYS A 174 10.39 -16.16 -3.11
CA LYS A 174 11.48 -15.30 -2.63
C LYS A 174 11.12 -14.76 -1.25
N SER A 175 12.13 -14.50 -0.42
CA SER A 175 11.90 -13.82 0.86
C SER A 175 11.28 -12.45 0.64
N ARG A 176 10.22 -12.15 1.39
CA ARG A 176 9.38 -10.94 1.29
C ARG A 176 9.00 -10.42 2.68
N GLY A 177 8.47 -9.20 2.74
CA GLY A 177 8.04 -8.54 3.97
C GLY A 177 8.98 -7.40 4.40
N PHE A 178 9.00 -7.12 5.70
CA PHE A 178 9.65 -5.95 6.27
C PHE A 178 11.13 -5.82 5.87
N GLY A 179 11.50 -4.62 5.41
CA GLY A 179 12.88 -4.29 5.01
C GLY A 179 13.37 -5.01 3.75
N ARG A 180 12.47 -5.60 2.95
CA ARG A 180 12.82 -6.25 1.68
C ARG A 180 12.48 -5.36 0.48
N PRO A 181 13.28 -5.43 -0.60
CA PRO A 181 12.88 -4.83 -1.86
C PRO A 181 11.67 -5.58 -2.43
N THR A 182 10.75 -4.84 -3.06
CA THR A 182 9.72 -5.44 -3.90
C THR A 182 10.39 -6.14 -5.08
N THR A 183 10.05 -7.41 -5.28
CA THR A 183 10.45 -8.22 -6.46
C THR A 183 9.18 -8.71 -7.15
N PRO A 184 9.18 -9.36 -8.31
CA PRO A 184 7.98 -10.04 -8.80
C PRO A 184 7.56 -11.17 -7.85
N ALA A 185 6.25 -11.31 -7.59
CA ALA A 185 5.68 -12.37 -6.76
C ALA A 185 6.02 -13.76 -7.32
N HIS A 186 5.80 -14.79 -6.51
CA HIS A 186 5.74 -16.15 -7.05
C HIS A 186 4.46 -16.29 -7.87
N CYS A 187 4.31 -17.40 -8.60
CA CYS A 187 3.03 -17.65 -9.27
C CYS A 187 1.92 -17.78 -8.23
N GLU A 188 0.75 -17.26 -8.56
CA GLU A 188 -0.45 -17.33 -7.76
C GLU A 188 -1.57 -17.96 -8.58
N LEU A 189 -2.46 -18.67 -7.91
CA LEU A 189 -3.63 -19.28 -8.52
C LEU A 189 -4.87 -18.48 -8.15
N PHE A 190 -5.69 -18.15 -9.15
CA PHE A 190 -6.96 -17.47 -8.96
C PHE A 190 -8.10 -18.31 -9.52
N CYS A 191 -9.16 -18.51 -8.74
CA CYS A 191 -10.37 -19.19 -9.18
C CYS A 191 -11.56 -18.24 -9.00
N ASN A 192 -12.40 -18.09 -10.03
CA ASN A 192 -13.55 -17.16 -10.03
C ASN A 192 -13.20 -15.72 -9.62
N GLY A 193 -11.99 -15.27 -9.98
CA GLY A 193 -11.51 -13.92 -9.66
C GLY A 193 -11.01 -13.74 -8.23
N GLN A 194 -10.96 -14.79 -7.41
CA GLN A 194 -10.44 -14.78 -6.04
C GLN A 194 -9.06 -15.45 -5.97
N PRO A 195 -8.12 -14.96 -5.13
CA PRO A 195 -6.86 -15.64 -4.86
C PRO A 195 -7.09 -16.93 -4.07
N MET A 196 -6.43 -18.01 -4.47
CA MET A 196 -6.44 -19.30 -3.78
C MET A 196 -5.27 -19.39 -2.79
N THR A 197 -5.49 -20.08 -1.68
CA THR A 197 -4.54 -20.17 -0.58
C THR A 197 -3.45 -21.19 -0.91
N LEU A 198 -2.18 -20.79 -0.82
CA LEU A 198 -1.10 -21.77 -0.91
C LEU A 198 -1.18 -22.68 0.32
N ALA A 199 -1.20 -24.00 0.11
CA ALA A 199 -1.34 -25.01 1.14
C ALA A 199 -0.39 -24.72 2.32
N ARG A 200 -0.97 -24.60 3.52
CA ARG A 200 -0.31 -24.04 4.70
C ARG A 200 -0.71 -24.76 5.98
N TRP A 201 0.15 -24.72 6.98
CA TRP A 201 -0.17 -25.18 8.32
C TRP A 201 0.21 -24.16 9.39
N PRO A 202 -0.71 -23.78 10.29
CA PRO A 202 -2.10 -24.21 10.33
C PRO A 202 -2.90 -23.46 9.26
N ASN A 203 -4.17 -23.84 9.12
CA ASN A 203 -5.08 -23.22 8.16
C ASN A 203 -5.31 -21.73 8.47
N GLU A 204 -5.87 -21.01 7.50
CA GLU A 204 -6.08 -19.57 7.60
C GLU A 204 -6.90 -19.18 8.86
N GLY A 205 -6.50 -18.09 9.51
CA GLY A 205 -7.05 -17.65 10.81
C GLY A 205 -6.30 -18.20 12.03
N GLU A 206 -5.51 -19.27 11.87
CA GLU A 206 -4.73 -19.87 12.95
C GLU A 206 -3.22 -19.56 12.82
N TRP A 207 -2.53 -19.68 13.96
CA TRP A 207 -1.09 -19.43 14.07
C TRP A 207 -0.41 -20.45 14.99
N LEU A 208 0.79 -20.90 14.61
CA LEU A 208 1.70 -21.54 15.54
C LEU A 208 2.45 -20.47 16.33
N GLN A 209 3.00 -20.88 17.49
CA GLN A 209 3.87 -20.05 18.30
C GLN A 209 5.28 -20.64 18.36
N ILE A 210 6.28 -19.77 18.31
CA ILE A 210 7.68 -20.12 18.51
C ILE A 210 7.84 -20.65 19.95
N ALA A 211 8.23 -21.92 20.08
CA ALA A 211 8.37 -22.59 21.37
C ALA A 211 9.61 -22.11 22.16
N GLY A 212 10.63 -21.65 21.43
CA GLY A 212 11.87 -21.11 21.98
C GLY A 212 12.93 -20.92 20.90
N PHE A 213 14.15 -20.63 21.32
CA PHE A 213 15.33 -20.53 20.46
C PHE A 213 16.57 -21.02 21.23
N PRO A 214 17.69 -21.35 20.56
CA PRO A 214 18.93 -21.73 21.25
C PRO A 214 19.48 -20.63 22.18
N GLU A 215 19.24 -20.75 23.49
CA GLU A 215 19.55 -19.69 24.47
C GLU A 215 21.04 -19.41 24.66
N THR A 216 21.89 -20.44 24.47
CA THR A 216 23.35 -20.30 24.60
C THR A 216 23.96 -19.37 23.56
N GLN A 217 23.24 -19.10 22.47
CA GLN A 217 23.66 -18.20 21.39
C GLN A 217 22.81 -16.92 21.32
N ALA A 218 21.94 -16.67 22.30
CA ALA A 218 21.07 -15.49 22.29
C ALA A 218 21.86 -14.18 22.36
N GLN A 219 21.34 -13.16 21.69
CA GLN A 219 21.92 -11.81 21.67
C GLN A 219 21.06 -10.83 22.47
N ASP A 220 21.64 -9.69 22.85
CA ASP A 220 20.92 -8.57 23.46
C ASP A 220 19.94 -7.97 22.44
N ASP A 221 18.71 -7.68 22.86
CA ASP A 221 17.67 -7.12 22.00
C ASP A 221 17.67 -5.59 21.92
N GLY A 222 18.55 -4.90 22.66
CA GLY A 222 18.63 -3.45 22.78
C GLY A 222 17.61 -2.83 23.75
N HIS A 223 16.75 -3.66 24.35
CA HIS A 223 15.63 -3.27 25.23
C HIS A 223 15.69 -3.98 26.60
N GLY A 224 16.85 -4.52 26.96
CA GLY A 224 17.09 -5.19 28.25
C GLY A 224 16.66 -6.66 28.28
N GLY A 225 16.35 -7.25 27.12
CA GLY A 225 16.01 -8.66 26.95
C GLY A 225 16.98 -9.42 26.04
N LYS A 226 16.65 -10.69 25.81
CA LYS A 226 17.39 -11.59 24.90
C LYS A 226 16.54 -11.96 23.70
N ILE A 227 17.19 -12.14 22.55
CA ILE A 227 16.57 -12.58 21.31
C ILE A 227 17.40 -13.67 20.63
N GLY A 228 16.76 -14.66 20.02
CA GLY A 228 17.42 -15.74 19.30
C GLY A 228 18.07 -15.26 18.01
N ARG A 229 19.25 -15.78 17.68
CA ARG A 229 19.95 -15.44 16.44
C ARG A 229 19.29 -16.08 15.23
N LEU A 230 19.32 -15.37 14.12
CA LEU A 230 18.68 -15.77 12.87
C LEU A 230 19.30 -17.06 12.29
N GLU A 231 20.62 -17.18 12.37
CA GLU A 231 21.38 -18.31 11.80
C GLU A 231 21.13 -19.62 12.58
N ASP A 232 20.81 -19.51 13.86
CA ASP A 232 20.63 -20.66 14.75
C ASP A 232 19.21 -21.24 14.70
N GLY A 233 18.24 -20.44 14.25
CA GLY A 233 16.87 -20.87 14.08
C GLY A 233 16.01 -20.78 15.34
N PHE A 234 14.85 -21.43 15.30
CA PHE A 234 13.88 -21.44 16.39
C PHE A 234 13.21 -22.80 16.54
N PHE A 235 12.77 -23.11 17.76
CA PHE A 235 12.06 -24.34 18.07
C PHE A 235 10.56 -24.18 17.79
N PHE A 236 9.95 -25.22 17.23
CA PHE A 236 8.49 -25.31 17.05
C PHE A 236 7.88 -26.37 17.98
N ALA A 237 6.56 -26.27 18.18
CA ALA A 237 5.78 -27.25 18.93
C ALA A 237 4.89 -28.09 18.00
N GLY A 238 4.46 -29.26 18.49
CA GLY A 238 3.54 -30.14 17.79
C GLY A 238 4.21 -31.10 16.79
N ASP A 239 3.50 -32.19 16.48
CA ASP A 239 4.02 -33.32 15.69
C ASP A 239 3.74 -33.20 14.19
N ARG A 240 2.90 -32.24 13.79
CA ARG A 240 2.44 -32.11 12.41
C ARG A 240 3.62 -32.03 11.40
N PRO A 241 4.65 -31.20 11.62
CA PRO A 241 5.77 -31.11 10.67
C PRO A 241 6.64 -32.38 10.57
N LEU A 242 6.51 -33.32 11.51
CA LEU A 242 7.35 -34.53 11.54
C LEU A 242 7.00 -35.51 10.41
N GLY A 243 5.75 -35.50 9.96
CA GLY A 243 5.23 -36.41 8.93
C GLY A 243 5.40 -35.92 7.49
N TRP A 244 5.82 -34.67 7.28
CA TRP A 244 5.92 -34.11 5.92
C TRP A 244 7.07 -34.71 5.12
N ALA A 245 6.94 -34.77 3.81
CA ALA A 245 8.08 -35.05 2.95
C ALA A 245 9.13 -33.93 3.08
N ALA A 246 10.41 -34.30 3.06
CA ALA A 246 11.48 -33.31 2.97
C ALA A 246 11.52 -32.75 1.54
N THR A 247 11.32 -31.44 1.39
CA THR A 247 11.44 -30.73 0.12
C THR A 247 12.36 -29.53 0.28
N ASP A 248 13.02 -29.11 -0.79
CA ASP A 248 13.88 -27.92 -0.79
C ASP A 248 13.08 -26.60 -0.91
N ASP A 249 11.74 -26.68 -0.89
CA ASP A 249 10.81 -25.58 -1.18
C ASP A 249 9.73 -25.43 -0.10
N LEU A 250 10.09 -25.74 1.15
CA LEU A 250 9.28 -25.48 2.34
C LEU A 250 9.54 -24.07 2.87
N TRP A 251 8.47 -23.34 3.21
CA TRP A 251 8.55 -21.95 3.66
C TRP A 251 7.87 -21.73 5.00
N VAL A 252 8.27 -20.67 5.69
CA VAL A 252 7.57 -20.12 6.85
C VAL A 252 7.31 -18.62 6.65
N HIS A 253 6.15 -18.16 7.10
CA HIS A 253 5.85 -16.75 7.32
C HIS A 253 5.67 -16.51 8.81
N GLY A 254 6.19 -15.40 9.30
CA GLY A 254 6.02 -15.06 10.70
C GLY A 254 6.40 -13.64 11.05
N TYR A 255 6.05 -13.32 12.29
CA TYR A 255 6.37 -12.09 12.99
C TYR A 255 7.40 -12.43 14.07
N TRP A 256 8.69 -12.45 13.72
CA TRP A 256 9.70 -13.20 14.48
C TRP A 256 9.97 -12.67 15.89
N ALA A 257 9.93 -11.35 16.03
CA ALA A 257 10.19 -10.64 17.28
C ALA A 257 9.16 -9.56 17.57
N TRP A 258 8.72 -8.86 16.53
CA TRP A 258 7.85 -7.70 16.62
C TRP A 258 6.72 -7.81 15.59
N ASP A 259 5.49 -7.51 16.02
CA ASP A 259 4.29 -7.63 15.16
C ASP A 259 4.21 -6.58 14.04
N TRP A 260 5.10 -5.59 14.04
CA TRP A 260 5.28 -4.64 12.94
C TRP A 260 6.31 -5.12 11.90
N ALA A 261 6.96 -6.27 12.07
CA ALA A 261 7.97 -6.78 11.15
C ALA A 261 7.75 -8.23 10.76
N ASN A 262 6.94 -8.47 9.71
CA ASN A 262 6.76 -9.78 9.12
C ASN A 262 7.87 -10.12 8.11
N SER A 263 8.15 -11.40 7.89
CA SER A 263 8.75 -11.82 6.62
C SER A 263 8.41 -13.26 6.24
N TYR A 264 8.63 -13.60 4.97
CA TYR A 264 8.61 -14.98 4.46
C TYR A 264 10.05 -15.48 4.34
N GLN A 265 10.30 -16.69 4.83
CA GLN A 265 11.62 -17.30 4.89
C GLN A 265 11.56 -18.73 4.39
N ARG A 266 12.49 -19.11 3.50
CA ARG A 266 12.65 -20.50 3.10
C ARG A 266 13.27 -21.27 4.27
N ILE A 267 12.86 -22.50 4.49
CA ILE A 267 13.48 -23.38 5.47
C ILE A 267 14.74 -23.98 4.83
N ALA A 268 15.89 -23.77 5.47
CA ALA A 268 17.16 -24.40 5.11
C ALA A 268 17.30 -25.80 5.70
N ALA A 269 16.79 -26.00 6.93
CA ALA A 269 16.78 -27.30 7.59
C ALA A 269 15.60 -27.39 8.56
N LEU A 270 14.96 -28.57 8.56
CA LEU A 270 13.93 -28.96 9.51
C LEU A 270 14.46 -30.17 10.30
N ASP A 271 15.01 -29.92 11.49
CA ASP A 271 15.43 -30.96 12.42
C ASP A 271 14.20 -31.46 13.18
N ARG A 272 13.76 -32.67 12.83
CA ARG A 272 12.55 -33.30 13.38
C ARG A 272 12.77 -33.86 14.79
N GLU A 273 13.99 -34.30 15.08
CA GLU A 273 14.34 -34.88 16.38
C GLU A 273 14.31 -33.78 17.45
N HIS A 274 14.93 -32.64 17.16
CA HIS A 274 15.02 -31.51 18.08
C HIS A 274 13.93 -30.45 17.86
N ARG A 275 13.04 -30.64 16.87
CA ARG A 275 11.99 -29.70 16.46
C ARG A 275 12.53 -28.29 16.22
N LEU A 276 13.64 -28.20 15.50
CA LEU A 276 14.35 -26.96 15.20
C LEU A 276 14.21 -26.61 13.71
N ILE A 277 13.82 -25.38 13.43
CA ILE A 277 13.80 -24.82 12.07
C ILE A 277 14.96 -23.84 11.94
N ARG A 278 15.78 -24.03 10.90
CA ARG A 278 16.73 -23.03 10.43
C ARG A 278 16.24 -22.43 9.13
N THR A 279 16.19 -21.10 9.08
CA THR A 279 15.81 -20.36 7.87
C THR A 279 17.00 -20.23 6.93
N ALA A 280 16.76 -20.12 5.62
CA ALA A 280 17.80 -19.84 4.64
C ALA A 280 18.07 -18.33 4.51
N SER A 281 19.28 -17.96 4.11
CA SER A 281 19.58 -16.59 3.71
C SER A 281 18.77 -16.17 2.47
N PRO A 282 18.29 -14.91 2.37
CA PRO A 282 18.42 -13.85 3.35
C PRO A 282 17.43 -13.96 4.52
N HIS A 283 17.95 -14.12 5.73
CA HIS A 283 17.17 -14.17 6.98
C HIS A 283 16.47 -12.85 7.27
N GLY A 284 15.37 -12.90 8.06
CA GLY A 284 14.63 -11.74 8.57
C GLY A 284 15.53 -10.68 9.24
N LEU A 285 15.04 -9.46 9.47
CA LEU A 285 15.89 -8.42 10.07
C LEU A 285 16.08 -8.63 11.58
N TYR A 286 15.02 -9.05 12.27
CA TYR A 286 15.02 -9.30 13.71
C TYR A 286 15.08 -10.79 13.99
N GLY A 287 15.74 -11.14 15.11
CA GLY A 287 15.84 -12.50 15.60
C GLY A 287 14.51 -13.11 16.05
N PHE A 288 14.57 -14.23 16.77
CA PHE A 288 13.39 -14.97 17.21
C PHE A 288 13.06 -14.71 18.68
N ARG A 289 11.78 -14.50 19.00
CA ARG A 289 11.26 -14.45 20.38
C ARG A 289 10.31 -15.62 20.62
N LYS A 290 10.34 -16.19 21.83
CA LYS A 290 9.36 -17.18 22.27
C LYS A 290 7.95 -16.56 22.30
N GLY A 291 6.94 -17.34 21.90
CA GLY A 291 5.53 -16.92 21.87
C GLY A 291 5.13 -16.13 20.62
N GLN A 292 6.11 -15.71 19.80
CA GLN A 292 5.83 -15.04 18.54
C GLN A 292 5.24 -16.00 17.50
N ARG A 293 4.49 -15.45 16.56
CA ARG A 293 3.60 -16.24 15.69
C ARG A 293 4.15 -16.48 14.30
N PHE A 294 3.91 -17.68 13.77
CA PHE A 294 4.31 -18.10 12.44
C PHE A 294 3.40 -19.21 11.88
N TYR A 295 3.55 -19.51 10.60
CA TYR A 295 2.96 -20.69 9.95
C TYR A 295 3.84 -21.18 8.79
N PHE A 296 3.62 -22.43 8.37
CA PHE A 296 4.30 -23.07 7.25
C PHE A 296 3.51 -22.91 5.95
N LEU A 297 4.21 -22.96 4.82
CA LEU A 297 3.66 -22.73 3.48
C LEU A 297 4.27 -23.71 2.48
N ASN A 298 3.51 -23.97 1.42
CA ASN A 298 3.89 -24.81 0.28
C ASN A 298 4.10 -26.28 0.69
N VAL A 299 3.15 -26.83 1.46
CA VAL A 299 3.19 -28.22 1.96
C VAL A 299 2.07 -29.02 1.31
N LEU A 300 2.39 -30.04 0.50
CA LEU A 300 1.36 -30.85 -0.16
C LEU A 300 0.47 -31.59 0.85
N GLU A 301 1.06 -32.06 1.94
CA GLU A 301 0.36 -32.74 3.04
C GLU A 301 -0.69 -31.85 3.73
N GLU A 302 -0.58 -30.53 3.56
CA GLU A 302 -1.48 -29.51 4.11
C GLU A 302 -2.34 -28.86 3.02
N LEU A 303 -2.47 -29.52 1.87
CA LEU A 303 -3.53 -29.25 0.90
C LEU A 303 -4.78 -30.01 1.37
N ASP A 304 -5.53 -29.42 2.30
CA ASP A 304 -6.48 -30.16 3.13
C ASP A 304 -7.90 -29.58 3.21
N GLN A 305 -8.13 -28.44 2.55
CA GLN A 305 -9.45 -27.82 2.44
C GLN A 305 -9.69 -27.21 1.04
N PRO A 306 -10.96 -27.05 0.62
CA PRO A 306 -11.31 -26.36 -0.61
C PRO A 306 -10.73 -24.94 -0.68
N GLY A 307 -10.24 -24.55 -1.84
CA GLY A 307 -9.60 -23.25 -2.08
C GLY A 307 -8.08 -23.24 -1.90
N GLU A 308 -7.49 -24.37 -1.50
CA GLU A 308 -6.04 -24.50 -1.40
C GLU A 308 -5.38 -25.10 -2.64
N TRP A 309 -4.10 -24.78 -2.83
CA TRP A 309 -3.29 -25.32 -3.91
C TRP A 309 -1.83 -25.51 -3.51
N TYR A 310 -1.13 -26.38 -4.23
CA TYR A 310 0.30 -26.67 -4.09
C TYR A 310 0.94 -26.83 -5.47
N LEU A 311 2.16 -26.32 -5.66
CA LEU A 311 2.91 -26.46 -6.90
C LEU A 311 4.19 -27.24 -6.66
N ASP A 312 4.25 -28.44 -7.23
CA ASP A 312 5.50 -29.17 -7.37
C ASP A 312 6.31 -28.55 -8.50
N ARG A 313 7.18 -27.60 -8.15
CA ARG A 313 8.03 -26.88 -9.13
C ARG A 313 9.05 -27.81 -9.81
N ALA A 314 9.48 -28.87 -9.14
CA ALA A 314 10.44 -29.82 -9.71
C ALA A 314 9.78 -30.68 -10.79
N ALA A 315 8.59 -31.22 -10.51
CA ALA A 315 7.81 -32.00 -11.45
C ALA A 315 7.09 -31.13 -12.51
N GLY A 316 6.76 -29.88 -12.18
CA GLY A 316 5.92 -29.01 -13.01
C GLY A 316 4.42 -29.34 -12.91
N VAL A 317 3.98 -29.88 -11.78
CA VAL A 317 2.59 -30.30 -11.55
C VAL A 317 1.93 -29.40 -10.51
N LEU A 318 0.81 -28.80 -10.89
CA LEU A 318 -0.03 -28.00 -10.00
C LEU A 318 -1.15 -28.88 -9.44
N TYR A 319 -1.27 -28.91 -8.11
CA TYR A 319 -2.34 -29.57 -7.37
C TYR A 319 -3.26 -28.51 -6.77
N PHE A 320 -4.56 -28.68 -6.90
CA PHE A 320 -5.56 -27.67 -6.53
C PHE A 320 -6.84 -28.34 -6.04
N TRP A 321 -7.37 -27.91 -4.91
CA TRP A 321 -8.72 -28.25 -4.46
C TRP A 321 -9.68 -27.09 -4.79
N PRO A 322 -10.55 -27.22 -5.80
CA PRO A 322 -11.49 -26.16 -6.16
C PRO A 322 -12.48 -25.82 -5.02
N PRO A 323 -12.76 -24.53 -4.76
CA PRO A 323 -13.68 -24.10 -3.69
C PRO A 323 -15.08 -24.72 -3.77
N ASN A 324 -15.63 -24.90 -4.97
CA ASN A 324 -17.00 -25.40 -5.17
C ASN A 324 -17.10 -26.94 -5.10
N GLY A 325 -16.03 -27.63 -4.70
CA GLY A 325 -15.96 -29.09 -4.68
C GLY A 325 -16.17 -29.72 -6.07
N PRO A 326 -16.18 -31.05 -6.16
CA PRO A 326 -16.40 -31.77 -7.42
C PRO A 326 -17.88 -31.96 -7.80
N GLY A 327 -18.83 -31.35 -7.07
CA GLY A 327 -20.25 -31.72 -7.09
C GLY A 327 -21.03 -31.44 -8.37
N ASP A 328 -20.61 -30.47 -9.20
CA ASP A 328 -21.48 -29.95 -10.27
C ASP A 328 -21.04 -30.30 -11.69
N GLY A 329 -19.96 -31.09 -11.87
CA GLY A 329 -19.44 -31.44 -13.20
C GLY A 329 -18.94 -30.25 -14.04
N ALA A 330 -18.89 -29.04 -13.46
CA ALA A 330 -18.37 -27.85 -14.12
C ALA A 330 -16.83 -27.98 -14.30
N PRO A 331 -16.30 -27.68 -15.50
CA PRO A 331 -14.86 -27.67 -15.73
C PRO A 331 -14.17 -26.71 -14.74
N VAL A 332 -13.20 -27.23 -13.98
CA VAL A 332 -12.37 -26.39 -13.11
C VAL A 332 -11.51 -25.50 -14.00
N ALA A 333 -11.71 -24.19 -13.91
CA ALA A 333 -10.86 -23.19 -14.53
C ALA A 333 -10.21 -22.31 -13.47
N ALA A 334 -8.90 -22.10 -13.58
CA ALA A 334 -8.15 -21.24 -12.69
C ALA A 334 -7.09 -20.47 -13.47
N THR A 335 -6.83 -19.22 -13.09
CA THR A 335 -5.79 -18.39 -13.73
C THR A 335 -4.51 -18.50 -12.91
N LEU A 336 -3.41 -18.91 -13.57
CA LEU A 336 -2.07 -18.90 -12.98
C LEU A 336 -1.35 -17.62 -13.43
N SER A 337 -0.90 -16.77 -12.50
CA SER A 337 -0.12 -15.57 -12.84
C SER A 337 1.26 -15.95 -13.39
N LEU A 338 1.70 -15.33 -14.49
CA LEU A 338 2.97 -15.68 -15.14
C LEU A 338 3.87 -14.48 -15.39
N LEU A 339 3.30 -13.35 -15.81
CA LEU A 339 4.01 -12.12 -16.14
C LEU A 339 4.74 -11.56 -14.92
N ASP A 340 6.04 -11.31 -15.04
CA ASP A 340 6.91 -10.74 -13.99
C ASP A 340 7.23 -9.25 -14.21
N GLN A 341 6.55 -8.64 -15.18
CA GLN A 341 6.60 -7.21 -15.51
C GLN A 341 5.26 -6.55 -15.23
N PRO A 342 5.21 -5.20 -15.09
CA PRO A 342 3.92 -4.55 -14.96
C PRO A 342 3.05 -4.75 -16.19
N LEU A 343 1.72 -4.63 -16.05
CA LEU A 343 0.82 -4.71 -17.21
C LEU A 343 1.01 -3.50 -18.12
N LEU A 344 1.16 -2.31 -17.53
CA LEU A 344 1.43 -1.06 -18.23
C LEU A 344 2.59 -0.30 -17.60
N ARG A 345 3.48 0.24 -18.44
CA ARG A 345 4.50 1.20 -18.03
C ARG A 345 4.36 2.48 -18.83
N LEU A 346 4.30 3.59 -18.12
CA LEU A 346 4.19 4.95 -18.64
C LEU A 346 5.46 5.71 -18.27
N SER A 347 6.36 5.90 -19.22
CA SER A 347 7.70 6.49 -19.02
C SER A 347 7.81 7.86 -19.69
N GLY A 348 7.80 8.93 -18.89
CA GLY A 348 7.86 10.31 -19.39
C GLY A 348 6.65 10.71 -20.23
N THR A 349 5.52 10.02 -20.06
CA THR A 349 4.27 10.31 -20.78
C THR A 349 3.57 11.51 -20.17
N GLU A 350 2.82 12.23 -20.99
CA GLU A 350 1.99 13.34 -20.55
C GLU A 350 0.55 13.17 -21.02
N HIS A 351 -0.41 13.50 -20.16
CA HIS A 351 -1.85 13.51 -20.49
C HIS A 351 -2.38 12.19 -21.09
N VAL A 352 -1.86 11.05 -20.61
CA VAL A 352 -2.35 9.71 -20.94
C VAL A 352 -3.33 9.22 -19.87
N THR A 353 -4.49 8.74 -20.28
CA THR A 353 -5.50 8.16 -19.39
C THR A 353 -5.74 6.69 -19.70
N ILE A 354 -5.63 5.83 -18.69
CA ILE A 354 -6.07 4.43 -18.71
C ILE A 354 -7.40 4.36 -17.96
N GLN A 355 -8.48 3.95 -18.63
CA GLN A 355 -9.83 4.11 -18.08
C GLN A 355 -10.73 2.89 -18.27
N GLY A 356 -11.45 2.51 -17.19
CA GLY A 356 -12.53 1.53 -17.28
C GLY A 356 -12.06 0.11 -17.62
N LEU A 357 -10.83 -0.26 -17.23
CA LEU A 357 -10.25 -1.57 -17.53
C LEU A 357 -10.16 -2.43 -16.27
N THR A 358 -10.25 -3.75 -16.44
CA THR A 358 -9.83 -4.70 -15.43
C THR A 358 -8.36 -5.06 -15.64
N LEU A 359 -7.51 -4.80 -14.65
CA LEU A 359 -6.08 -5.12 -14.67
C LEU A 359 -5.81 -6.21 -13.63
N GLU A 360 -5.31 -7.38 -14.05
CA GLU A 360 -5.14 -8.50 -13.10
C GLU A 360 -4.08 -9.55 -13.47
N ALA A 361 -3.69 -10.34 -12.47
CA ALA A 361 -2.90 -11.56 -12.56
C ALA A 361 -1.45 -11.39 -13.07
N THR A 362 -0.88 -10.18 -13.03
CA THR A 362 0.59 -10.02 -13.10
C THR A 362 1.21 -10.28 -11.73
N ARG A 363 2.42 -10.82 -11.72
CA ARG A 363 3.24 -11.01 -10.50
C ARG A 363 3.97 -9.73 -10.10
N ALA A 364 3.98 -8.71 -10.95
CA ALA A 364 4.58 -7.41 -10.66
C ALA A 364 3.51 -6.39 -10.25
N ASP A 365 3.73 -5.11 -10.57
CA ASP A 365 2.76 -4.03 -10.36
C ASP A 365 1.72 -3.99 -11.49
N ALA A 366 0.51 -3.46 -11.30
CA ALA A 366 -0.40 -3.33 -12.44
C ALA A 366 0.02 -2.20 -13.39
N VAL A 367 0.25 -1.01 -12.84
CA VAL A 367 0.66 0.18 -13.60
C VAL A 367 1.86 0.85 -12.95
N VAL A 368 2.87 1.21 -13.75
CA VAL A 368 4.00 2.03 -13.32
C VAL A 368 4.02 3.33 -14.13
N MET A 369 4.01 4.48 -13.46
CA MET A 369 4.22 5.81 -14.05
C MET A 369 5.56 6.36 -13.57
N GLN A 370 6.45 6.72 -14.49
CA GLN A 370 7.79 7.20 -14.22
C GLN A 370 8.02 8.54 -14.94
N GLY A 371 8.14 9.62 -14.17
CA GLY A 371 8.22 10.97 -14.71
C GLY A 371 6.99 11.40 -15.53
N GLY A 372 7.14 12.48 -16.31
CA GLY A 372 6.06 13.02 -17.14
C GLY A 372 5.07 13.86 -16.33
N ALA A 373 3.86 14.05 -16.89
CA ALA A 373 2.86 14.95 -16.30
C ALA A 373 1.41 14.49 -16.54
N SER A 374 0.54 14.69 -15.55
CA SER A 374 -0.92 14.62 -15.73
C SER A 374 -1.49 13.29 -16.27
N ASN A 375 -0.78 12.17 -16.13
CA ASN A 375 -1.32 10.84 -16.45
C ASN A 375 -2.37 10.38 -15.44
N ARG A 376 -3.34 9.58 -15.89
CA ARG A 376 -4.49 9.13 -15.09
C ARG A 376 -4.70 7.61 -15.20
N VAL A 377 -4.98 6.96 -14.08
CA VAL A 377 -5.63 5.64 -14.02
C VAL A 377 -7.00 5.86 -13.40
N ARG A 378 -8.08 5.57 -14.13
CA ARG A 378 -9.41 6.02 -13.73
C ARG A 378 -10.50 4.96 -13.93
N GLY A 379 -11.36 4.76 -12.93
CA GLY A 379 -12.53 3.88 -13.11
C GLY A 379 -12.14 2.42 -13.37
N CYS A 380 -10.92 2.03 -13.03
CA CYS A 380 -10.41 0.69 -13.29
C CYS A 380 -10.69 -0.23 -12.10
N THR A 381 -10.89 -1.51 -12.39
CA THR A 381 -10.80 -2.58 -11.39
C THR A 381 -9.40 -3.16 -11.44
N ILE A 382 -8.62 -3.01 -10.37
CA ILE A 382 -7.26 -3.53 -10.28
C ILE A 382 -7.25 -4.60 -9.19
N ARG A 383 -7.04 -5.85 -9.56
CA ARG A 383 -7.12 -6.96 -8.60
C ARG A 383 -6.12 -8.06 -8.88
N ASN A 384 -5.87 -8.93 -7.90
CA ASN A 384 -5.04 -10.12 -8.09
C ASN A 384 -3.65 -9.77 -8.64
N ILE A 385 -3.05 -8.72 -8.08
CA ILE A 385 -1.74 -8.18 -8.49
C ILE A 385 -0.69 -8.69 -7.52
N GLY A 386 0.47 -9.13 -8.02
CA GLY A 386 1.52 -9.71 -7.18
C GLY A 386 2.21 -8.69 -6.26
N ASN A 387 2.28 -7.42 -6.68
CA ASN A 387 2.88 -6.34 -5.90
C ASN A 387 1.92 -5.14 -5.74
N TRP A 388 2.23 -3.97 -6.31
CA TRP A 388 1.45 -2.74 -6.16
C TRP A 388 0.40 -2.58 -7.26
N ALA A 389 -0.78 -2.05 -6.94
CA ALA A 389 -1.76 -1.71 -7.98
C ALA A 389 -1.23 -0.62 -8.91
N VAL A 390 -0.77 0.50 -8.36
CA VAL A 390 -0.18 1.60 -9.13
C VAL A 390 1.05 2.16 -8.41
N ARG A 391 2.14 2.36 -9.14
CA ARG A 391 3.33 3.08 -8.64
C ARG A 391 3.60 4.31 -9.48
N VAL A 392 3.73 5.46 -8.82
CA VAL A 392 4.09 6.75 -9.42
C VAL A 392 5.44 7.18 -8.88
N GLU A 393 6.40 7.38 -9.77
CA GLU A 393 7.80 7.72 -9.46
C GLU A 393 8.19 9.02 -10.18
N GLY A 394 8.15 10.13 -9.45
CA GLY A 394 8.43 11.46 -9.97
C GLY A 394 7.34 11.97 -10.92
N GLY A 395 7.70 12.96 -11.73
CA GLY A 395 6.74 13.65 -12.59
C GLY A 395 5.87 14.65 -11.81
N THR A 396 4.79 15.13 -12.44
CA THR A 396 3.88 16.10 -11.81
C THR A 396 2.41 15.78 -12.10
N GLY A 397 1.56 16.02 -11.12
CA GLY A 397 0.13 16.04 -11.32
C GLY A 397 -0.52 14.73 -11.73
N HIS A 398 0.13 13.56 -11.59
CA HIS A 398 -0.45 12.22 -11.83
C HIS A 398 -1.62 11.88 -10.88
N GLY A 399 -2.55 11.04 -11.31
CA GLY A 399 -3.75 10.74 -10.53
C GLY A 399 -4.24 9.31 -10.69
N VAL A 400 -4.68 8.71 -9.57
CA VAL A 400 -5.46 7.47 -9.55
C VAL A 400 -6.82 7.80 -8.96
N ALA A 401 -7.90 7.57 -9.72
CA ALA A 401 -9.23 8.00 -9.28
C ALA A 401 -10.36 7.06 -9.67
N ASP A 402 -11.42 7.03 -8.86
CA ASP A 402 -12.62 6.24 -9.12
C ASP A 402 -12.35 4.72 -9.28
N CYS A 403 -11.23 4.21 -8.73
CA CYS A 403 -10.80 2.82 -8.94
C CYS A 403 -11.20 1.88 -7.79
N ASP A 404 -11.42 0.62 -8.15
CA ASP A 404 -11.65 -0.48 -7.22
C ASP A 404 -10.36 -1.33 -7.16
N ILE A 405 -9.69 -1.36 -6.01
CA ILE A 405 -8.35 -1.94 -5.84
C ILE A 405 -8.37 -3.02 -4.76
N PHE A 406 -8.21 -4.28 -5.18
CA PHE A 406 -8.35 -5.43 -4.28
C PHE A 406 -7.23 -6.46 -4.41
N ASP A 407 -7.01 -7.23 -3.35
CA ASP A 407 -6.25 -8.49 -3.43
C ASP A 407 -4.84 -8.32 -4.03
N THR A 408 -4.16 -7.23 -3.67
CA THR A 408 -2.76 -6.98 -4.06
C THR A 408 -1.79 -7.68 -3.10
N GLY A 409 -0.71 -8.23 -3.63
CA GLY A 409 0.31 -8.93 -2.86
C GLY A 409 1.15 -8.01 -1.99
N ASP A 410 1.44 -6.80 -2.49
CA ASP A 410 2.02 -5.71 -1.70
C ASP A 410 0.96 -4.59 -1.56
N GLY A 411 1.32 -3.31 -1.75
CA GLY A 411 0.43 -2.19 -1.43
C GLY A 411 -0.59 -1.81 -2.53
N GLY A 412 -1.41 -0.80 -2.25
CA GLY A 412 -2.35 -0.25 -3.21
C GLY A 412 -1.67 0.70 -4.19
N VAL A 413 -1.68 2.00 -3.88
CA VAL A 413 -1.05 3.05 -4.69
C VAL A 413 0.15 3.65 -3.96
N SER A 414 1.29 3.73 -4.64
CA SER A 414 2.47 4.45 -4.16
C SER A 414 2.69 5.73 -4.98
N LEU A 415 2.76 6.87 -4.30
CA LEU A 415 3.00 8.19 -4.86
C LEU A 415 4.34 8.74 -4.36
N SER A 416 5.26 9.00 -5.29
CA SER A 416 6.50 9.73 -5.03
C SER A 416 6.58 10.94 -5.96
N GLY A 417 6.66 12.16 -5.41
CA GLY A 417 6.72 13.37 -6.24
C GLY A 417 6.87 14.67 -5.46
N GLY A 418 7.25 15.73 -6.16
CA GLY A 418 7.67 17.00 -5.56
C GLY A 418 9.12 16.96 -5.09
N ASP A 419 9.62 18.08 -4.58
CA ASP A 419 11.01 18.25 -4.20
C ASP A 419 11.14 18.93 -2.85
N ARG A 420 11.72 18.23 -1.88
CA ARG A 420 11.95 18.73 -0.52
C ARG A 420 13.09 19.74 -0.41
N GLN A 421 13.96 19.85 -1.41
CA GLN A 421 15.01 20.87 -1.45
C GLN A 421 14.45 22.24 -1.88
N THR A 422 13.36 22.25 -2.65
CA THR A 422 12.71 23.50 -3.11
C THR A 422 11.32 23.71 -2.52
N LEU A 423 10.76 22.70 -1.84
CA LEU A 423 9.36 22.61 -1.44
C LEU A 423 8.38 22.73 -2.62
N ALA A 424 8.82 22.42 -3.84
CA ALA A 424 7.96 22.39 -5.00
C ALA A 424 7.00 21.17 -4.91
N PRO A 425 5.69 21.36 -5.08
CA PRO A 425 4.72 20.28 -4.95
C PRO A 425 4.74 19.34 -6.16
N GLY A 426 4.56 18.04 -5.92
CA GLY A 426 4.35 17.03 -6.96
C GLY A 426 2.93 17.02 -7.51
N GLY A 427 1.94 17.35 -6.66
CA GLY A 427 0.53 17.44 -7.07
C GLY A 427 -0.11 16.09 -7.44
N HIS A 428 0.47 14.95 -7.03
CA HIS A 428 -0.16 13.65 -7.26
C HIS A 428 -1.31 13.42 -6.31
N PHE A 429 -2.30 12.63 -6.77
CA PHE A 429 -3.47 12.33 -5.96
C PHE A 429 -4.00 10.90 -6.11
N VAL A 430 -4.59 10.41 -5.02
CA VAL A 430 -5.43 9.19 -4.99
C VAL A 430 -6.81 9.59 -4.46
N GLU A 431 -7.83 9.48 -5.30
CA GLU A 431 -9.14 10.03 -4.98
C GLU A 431 -10.31 9.13 -5.35
N ASN A 432 -11.29 9.04 -4.46
CA ASN A 432 -12.52 8.28 -4.71
C ASN A 432 -12.27 6.80 -5.05
N CYS A 433 -11.25 6.18 -4.44
CA CYS A 433 -10.90 4.79 -4.66
C CYS A 433 -11.38 3.90 -3.50
N HIS A 434 -11.77 2.68 -3.85
CA HIS A 434 -12.13 1.64 -2.89
C HIS A 434 -10.99 0.64 -2.78
N PHE A 435 -10.48 0.46 -1.56
CA PHE A 435 -9.37 -0.42 -1.24
C PHE A 435 -9.83 -1.51 -0.27
N ALA A 436 -9.59 -2.78 -0.63
CA ALA A 436 -9.67 -3.88 0.34
C ALA A 436 -8.66 -5.00 0.10
N ARG A 437 -8.26 -5.71 1.17
CA ARG A 437 -7.47 -6.97 1.10
C ARG A 437 -6.11 -6.86 0.40
N GLN A 438 -5.42 -5.73 0.55
CA GLN A 438 -4.01 -5.60 0.11
C GLN A 438 -3.03 -6.24 1.10
N GLY A 439 -1.77 -6.36 0.71
CA GLY A 439 -0.70 -6.89 1.55
C GLY A 439 -0.77 -8.41 1.74
N ARG A 440 -1.20 -9.17 0.73
CA ARG A 440 -1.31 -10.64 0.84
C ARG A 440 0.04 -11.33 1.05
N TRP A 441 1.14 -10.76 0.52
CA TRP A 441 2.52 -11.28 0.62
C TRP A 441 3.46 -10.42 1.46
N SER A 442 3.39 -9.10 1.36
CA SER A 442 4.07 -8.23 2.32
C SER A 442 3.01 -7.73 3.28
N LYS A 443 3.10 -8.03 4.57
CA LYS A 443 2.02 -7.70 5.51
C LYS A 443 2.24 -6.33 6.15
N CYS A 444 3.49 -5.94 6.39
CA CYS A 444 3.85 -4.70 7.06
C CYS A 444 4.35 -3.64 6.07
N TYR A 445 4.07 -2.37 6.36
CA TYR A 445 4.51 -1.17 5.61
C TYR A 445 4.18 -1.16 4.11
N VAL A 446 3.08 -1.82 3.71
CA VAL A 446 2.55 -1.79 2.34
C VAL A 446 1.11 -1.25 2.34
N PRO A 447 0.93 0.06 2.58
CA PRO A 447 -0.40 0.65 2.76
C PRO A 447 -1.26 0.60 1.50
N ALA A 448 -2.56 0.89 1.67
CA ALA A 448 -3.44 1.21 0.55
C ALA A 448 -2.96 2.47 -0.20
N VAL A 449 -2.45 3.47 0.52
CA VAL A 449 -1.82 4.67 -0.08
C VAL A 449 -0.47 4.97 0.60
N LEU A 450 0.61 4.94 -0.16
CA LEU A 450 1.94 5.42 0.25
C LEU A 450 2.22 6.77 -0.39
N MET A 451 2.59 7.78 0.39
CA MET A 451 2.87 9.14 -0.08
C MET A 451 4.28 9.57 0.32
N SER A 452 5.10 10.04 -0.63
CA SER A 452 6.44 10.55 -0.37
C SER A 452 6.74 11.81 -1.18
N GLY A 453 7.17 12.88 -0.52
CA GLY A 453 7.65 14.10 -1.18
C GLY A 453 6.95 15.37 -0.72
N VAL A 454 6.35 16.14 -1.64
CA VAL A 454 5.72 17.43 -1.29
C VAL A 454 4.38 17.61 -2.00
N GLY A 455 3.35 18.06 -1.30
CA GLY A 455 2.10 18.53 -1.92
C GLY A 455 1.31 17.42 -2.62
N LEU A 456 1.18 16.26 -1.98
CA LEU A 456 0.39 15.12 -2.48
C LEU A 456 -0.94 15.00 -1.74
N ARG A 457 -1.95 14.38 -2.35
CA ARG A 457 -3.31 14.28 -1.80
C ARG A 457 -3.86 12.85 -1.78
N ALA A 458 -4.52 12.48 -0.68
CA ALA A 458 -5.34 11.27 -0.57
C ALA A 458 -6.73 11.65 -0.05
N ALA A 459 -7.77 11.53 -0.89
CA ALA A 459 -9.10 11.98 -0.50
C ALA A 459 -10.28 11.12 -0.96
N HIS A 460 -11.37 11.14 -0.18
CA HIS A 460 -12.62 10.43 -0.52
C HIS A 460 -12.45 8.92 -0.74
N ASN A 461 -11.45 8.29 -0.14
CA ASN A 461 -11.23 6.85 -0.30
C ASN A 461 -11.98 6.06 0.77
N LEU A 462 -12.40 4.85 0.42
CA LEU A 462 -12.83 3.84 1.37
C LEU A 462 -11.74 2.77 1.48
N ILE A 463 -11.17 2.58 2.68
CA ILE A 463 -10.07 1.65 2.92
C ILE A 463 -10.44 0.68 4.04
N HIS A 464 -10.47 -0.61 3.74
CA HIS A 464 -10.77 -1.63 4.75
C HIS A 464 -10.13 -2.99 4.50
N ASP A 465 -10.29 -3.90 5.47
CA ASP A 465 -9.77 -5.27 5.45
C ASP A 465 -8.27 -5.31 5.12
N HIS A 466 -7.47 -4.57 5.89
CA HIS A 466 -6.04 -4.41 5.63
C HIS A 466 -5.21 -4.88 6.83
N PRO A 467 -4.15 -5.70 6.64
CA PRO A 467 -3.39 -6.27 7.75
C PRO A 467 -2.64 -5.22 8.57
N HIS A 468 -2.30 -4.06 7.99
CA HIS A 468 -1.45 -3.02 8.56
C HIS A 468 -2.05 -1.61 8.38
N CYS A 469 -1.26 -0.59 8.06
CA CYS A 469 -1.69 0.83 7.95
C CYS A 469 -2.43 1.14 6.64
N ALA A 470 -3.41 2.05 6.68
CA ALA A 470 -4.15 2.45 5.48
C ALA A 470 -3.38 3.47 4.63
N ILE A 471 -2.86 4.51 5.27
CA ILE A 471 -2.12 5.60 4.63
C ILE A 471 -0.80 5.81 5.37
N LEU A 472 0.33 5.59 4.68
CA LEU A 472 1.66 5.90 5.19
C LEU A 472 2.20 7.09 4.40
N PHE A 473 2.73 8.11 5.08
CA PHE A 473 3.26 9.28 4.39
C PHE A 473 4.60 9.77 4.95
N GLY A 474 5.38 10.44 4.12
CA GLY A 474 6.58 11.15 4.51
C GLY A 474 6.83 12.37 3.62
N GLY A 475 7.14 13.51 4.23
CA GLY A 475 7.36 14.76 3.52
C GLY A 475 6.47 15.90 3.97
N ASN A 476 6.14 16.80 3.04
CA ASN A 476 5.65 18.14 3.35
C ASN A 476 4.36 18.49 2.62
N ASP A 477 3.56 19.37 3.22
CA ASP A 477 2.37 19.97 2.59
C ASP A 477 1.37 18.94 2.01
N HIS A 478 1.32 17.71 2.55
CA HIS A 478 0.35 16.70 2.14
C HIS A 478 -1.04 16.99 2.70
N VAL A 479 -2.07 16.58 1.96
CA VAL A 479 -3.47 16.67 2.39
C VAL A 479 -4.11 15.27 2.37
N ILE A 480 -4.60 14.84 3.54
CA ILE A 480 -5.30 13.57 3.72
C ILE A 480 -6.69 13.89 4.28
N GLU A 481 -7.72 13.76 3.45
CA GLU A 481 -9.05 14.26 3.82
C GLU A 481 -10.24 13.45 3.30
N PHE A 482 -11.34 13.47 4.04
CA PHE A 482 -12.59 12.83 3.62
C PHE A 482 -12.49 11.32 3.37
N ASN A 483 -11.49 10.63 3.92
CA ASN A 483 -11.38 9.18 3.80
C ASN A 483 -12.22 8.49 4.89
N GLU A 484 -12.81 7.34 4.54
CA GLU A 484 -13.37 6.38 5.49
C GLU A 484 -12.40 5.20 5.61
N ILE A 485 -11.96 4.92 6.84
CA ILE A 485 -10.95 3.89 7.10
C ILE A 485 -11.43 3.01 8.25
N HIS A 486 -11.58 1.71 7.99
CA HIS A 486 -12.02 0.79 9.02
C HIS A 486 -11.47 -0.62 8.85
N HIS A 487 -11.46 -1.43 9.91
CA HIS A 487 -10.97 -2.81 9.83
C HIS A 487 -9.55 -2.88 9.24
N ILE A 488 -8.67 -2.04 9.78
CA ILE A 488 -7.22 -2.01 9.48
C ILE A 488 -6.44 -2.56 10.67
N ALA A 489 -5.13 -2.77 10.50
CA ALA A 489 -4.29 -3.41 11.52
C ALA A 489 -4.84 -4.78 11.97
N LEU A 490 -5.47 -5.52 11.05
CA LEU A 490 -6.12 -6.80 11.37
C LEU A 490 -5.12 -7.90 11.72
N GLU A 491 -3.87 -7.75 11.29
CA GLU A 491 -2.81 -8.69 11.63
C GLU A 491 -1.73 -8.04 12.49
N THR A 492 -1.40 -6.76 12.35
CA THR A 492 -0.19 -6.18 12.95
C THR A 492 -0.44 -5.31 14.20
N GLY A 493 0.63 -5.02 14.96
CA GLY A 493 0.64 -4.04 16.05
C GLY A 493 1.63 -2.91 15.81
N ASP A 494 1.61 -1.87 16.65
CA ASP A 494 2.47 -0.68 16.55
C ASP A 494 2.35 0.00 15.17
N VAL A 495 1.11 0.39 14.85
CA VAL A 495 0.70 0.83 13.53
C VAL A 495 -0.44 1.84 13.61
N GLY A 496 -0.45 2.85 12.75
CA GLY A 496 -1.56 3.79 12.61
C GLY A 496 -2.39 3.55 11.36
N ALA A 497 -3.70 3.86 11.41
CA ALA A 497 -4.52 3.94 10.19
C ALA A 497 -3.93 4.98 9.24
N ILE A 498 -3.61 6.17 9.75
CA ILE A 498 -2.79 7.19 9.09
C ILE A 498 -1.48 7.34 9.87
N TYR A 499 -0.36 7.06 9.22
CA TYR A 499 0.94 6.88 9.89
C TYR A 499 2.03 7.71 9.18
N THR A 500 2.87 8.38 9.98
CA THR A 500 4.17 8.95 9.58
C THR A 500 5.15 8.92 10.75
N GLY A 501 6.44 9.10 10.50
CA GLY A 501 7.43 9.12 11.59
C GLY A 501 8.80 9.67 11.22
N ARG A 502 9.59 10.00 12.26
CA ARG A 502 11.05 10.18 12.20
C ARG A 502 11.58 11.27 11.25
N ASP A 503 10.93 12.43 11.19
CA ASP A 503 11.52 13.66 10.63
C ASP A 503 10.91 14.96 11.22
N TRP A 504 11.74 15.85 11.82
CA TRP A 504 11.28 17.14 12.36
C TRP A 504 10.75 18.10 11.30
N THR A 505 11.13 17.86 10.05
CA THR A 505 10.90 18.78 8.93
C THR A 505 9.66 18.42 8.12
N TYR A 506 8.93 17.34 8.46
CA TYR A 506 7.65 16.94 7.82
C TYR A 506 6.49 17.85 8.22
N ARG A 507 6.60 19.12 7.86
CA ARG A 507 5.70 20.21 8.23
C ARG A 507 4.70 20.52 7.12
N GLY A 508 3.59 21.17 7.51
CA GLY A 508 2.55 21.64 6.58
C GLY A 508 1.51 20.58 6.21
N ASN A 509 1.66 19.37 6.74
CA ASN A 509 0.74 18.27 6.49
C ASN A 509 -0.60 18.50 7.22
N ARG A 510 -1.70 18.11 6.56
CA ARG A 510 -3.07 18.25 7.08
C ARG A 510 -3.81 16.92 6.96
N ILE A 511 -4.28 16.40 8.10
CA ILE A 511 -5.17 15.24 8.20
C ILE A 511 -6.52 15.77 8.70
N ARG A 512 -7.53 15.84 7.82
CA ARG A 512 -8.81 16.46 8.18
C ARG A 512 -10.04 15.75 7.66
N HIS A 513 -11.11 15.78 8.45
CA HIS A 513 -12.42 15.30 8.00
C HIS A 513 -12.43 13.83 7.55
N ASN A 514 -11.59 12.99 8.16
CA ASN A 514 -11.63 11.54 7.94
C ASN A 514 -12.52 10.87 8.99
N PHE A 515 -13.13 9.74 8.65
CA PHE A 515 -13.80 8.86 9.60
C PHE A 515 -13.00 7.57 9.76
N ILE A 516 -12.45 7.35 10.94
CA ILE A 516 -11.60 6.21 11.26
C ILE A 516 -12.29 5.38 12.34
N HIS A 517 -12.63 4.12 12.04
CA HIS A 517 -13.39 3.31 12.99
C HIS A 517 -13.07 1.82 12.98
N HIS A 518 -13.34 1.13 14.08
CA HIS A 518 -13.19 -0.33 14.20
C HIS A 518 -11.80 -0.81 13.74
N THR A 519 -10.75 -0.23 14.33
CA THR A 519 -9.38 -0.68 14.05
C THR A 519 -9.07 -1.95 14.84
N GLY A 520 -8.24 -2.82 14.26
CA GLY A 520 -7.71 -4.01 14.92
C GLY A 520 -6.51 -3.68 15.81
N GLY A 521 -5.52 -4.57 15.83
CA GLY A 521 -4.27 -4.39 16.54
C GLY A 521 -3.93 -5.59 17.42
N VAL A 522 -2.68 -6.02 17.35
CA VAL A 522 -2.08 -7.00 18.27
C VAL A 522 -0.97 -6.33 19.08
N GLY A 523 -0.54 -6.94 20.19
CA GLY A 523 0.57 -6.42 21.00
C GLY A 523 0.28 -5.00 21.53
N MET A 524 1.04 -4.00 21.06
CA MET A 524 0.83 -2.57 21.41
C MET A 524 -0.49 -2.00 20.87
N GLY A 525 -1.23 -2.76 20.07
CA GLY A 525 -2.50 -2.35 19.46
C GLY A 525 -2.29 -1.49 18.21
N SER A 526 -3.31 -0.71 17.87
CA SER A 526 -3.31 0.19 16.72
C SER A 526 -3.64 1.62 17.11
N MET A 527 -3.30 2.54 16.21
CA MET A 527 -3.54 3.97 16.32
C MET A 527 -4.49 4.43 15.21
N GLY A 528 -5.29 5.47 15.45
CA GLY A 528 -6.03 6.14 14.38
C GLY A 528 -5.07 6.99 13.53
N VAL A 529 -4.50 8.02 14.15
CA VAL A 529 -3.43 8.84 13.61
C VAL A 529 -2.18 8.64 14.46
N TYR A 530 -1.12 8.09 13.86
CA TYR A 530 0.15 7.82 14.51
C TYR A 530 1.23 8.79 14.02
N MET A 531 1.58 9.75 14.88
CA MET A 531 2.72 10.64 14.72
C MET A 531 3.91 10.04 15.44
N ASP A 532 4.58 9.11 14.78
CA ASP A 532 5.61 8.28 15.40
C ASP A 532 6.98 8.97 15.43
N ASP A 533 7.86 8.50 16.30
CA ASP A 533 9.29 8.84 16.33
C ASP A 533 9.58 10.34 16.15
N CYS A 534 8.86 11.14 16.92
CA CYS A 534 9.03 12.58 17.01
C CYS A 534 8.79 13.37 15.71
N VAL A 535 8.14 12.79 14.70
CA VAL A 535 7.59 13.58 13.59
C VAL A 535 6.72 14.72 14.12
N SER A 536 6.71 15.87 13.45
CA SER A 536 6.22 17.11 14.06
C SER A 536 5.49 18.01 13.09
N GLY A 537 4.56 18.84 13.59
CA GLY A 537 3.93 19.93 12.84
C GLY A 537 2.83 19.54 11.86
N THR A 538 2.18 18.40 12.09
CA THR A 538 0.95 18.02 11.37
C THR A 538 -0.28 18.59 12.05
N GLU A 539 -1.21 19.13 11.25
CA GLU A 539 -2.55 19.50 11.69
C GLU A 539 -3.49 18.28 11.56
N VAL A 540 -4.20 17.94 12.63
CA VAL A 540 -5.18 16.85 12.73
C VAL A 540 -6.52 17.45 13.14
N VAL A 541 -7.37 17.75 12.15
CA VAL A 541 -8.52 18.64 12.35
C VAL A 541 -9.85 18.04 11.88
N GLY A 542 -10.86 18.06 12.74
CA GLY A 542 -12.22 17.73 12.29
C GLY A 542 -12.40 16.29 11.84
N ASN A 543 -11.58 15.35 12.34
CA ASN A 543 -11.72 13.92 12.09
C ASN A 543 -12.65 13.29 13.12
N VAL A 544 -13.23 12.15 12.78
CA VAL A 544 -14.06 11.35 13.69
C VAL A 544 -13.43 9.99 13.89
N PHE A 545 -13.29 9.61 15.16
CA PHE A 545 -12.70 8.34 15.60
C PHE A 545 -13.73 7.55 16.40
N TYR A 546 -13.98 6.30 16.01
CA TYR A 546 -14.93 5.43 16.72
C TYR A 546 -14.41 4.01 16.91
N LYS A 547 -14.34 3.50 18.15
CA LYS A 547 -13.75 2.18 18.45
C LYS A 547 -12.34 2.03 17.86
N VAL A 548 -11.50 3.00 18.19
CA VAL A 548 -10.08 3.04 17.85
C VAL A 548 -9.32 2.97 19.15
N HIS A 549 -8.29 2.14 19.27
CA HIS A 549 -7.48 2.06 20.48
C HIS A 549 -6.80 3.41 20.78
N TRP A 550 -5.62 3.70 20.23
CA TRP A 550 -4.99 5.01 20.42
C TRP A 550 -5.41 5.96 19.30
N ALA A 551 -6.50 6.71 19.48
CA ALA A 551 -7.07 7.46 18.36
C ALA A 551 -6.12 8.51 17.78
N MET A 552 -5.52 9.35 18.61
CA MET A 552 -4.43 10.26 18.23
C MET A 552 -3.21 10.00 19.10
N PHE A 553 -2.12 9.51 18.51
CA PHE A 553 -0.86 9.29 19.23
C PHE A 553 0.23 10.27 18.77
N ILE A 554 0.68 11.11 19.70
CA ILE A 554 1.84 11.99 19.58
C ILE A 554 3.05 11.26 20.21
N GLY A 555 3.80 10.52 19.40
CA GLY A 555 4.99 9.77 19.82
C GLY A 555 6.22 10.68 19.91
N GLY A 556 6.29 11.56 20.90
CA GLY A 556 7.44 12.45 21.15
C GLY A 556 7.53 13.67 20.23
N GLY A 557 6.59 13.79 19.29
CA GLY A 557 6.51 14.90 18.33
C GLY A 557 6.08 16.22 18.95
N ARG A 558 6.29 17.32 18.23
CA ARG A 558 6.00 18.69 18.68
C ARG A 558 5.26 19.52 17.64
N ASP A 559 4.72 20.64 18.11
CA ASP A 559 4.00 21.64 17.31
C ASP A 559 2.80 21.08 16.50
N HIS A 560 2.21 19.96 16.92
CA HIS A 560 0.97 19.46 16.34
C HIS A 560 -0.23 20.31 16.74
N ARG A 561 -1.27 20.26 15.90
CA ARG A 561 -2.59 20.85 16.18
C ARG A 561 -3.63 19.74 16.10
N VAL A 562 -4.13 19.27 17.24
CA VAL A 562 -5.19 18.26 17.33
C VAL A 562 -6.48 18.97 17.70
N GLU A 563 -7.25 19.38 16.69
CA GLU A 563 -8.35 20.32 16.90
C GLU A 563 -9.68 19.86 16.31
N ASN A 564 -10.79 20.18 16.98
CA ASN A 564 -12.13 19.99 16.42
C ASN A 564 -12.48 18.53 16.06
N ASN A 565 -11.79 17.53 16.64
CA ASN A 565 -12.03 16.13 16.38
C ASN A 565 -13.12 15.56 17.32
N VAL A 566 -13.76 14.47 16.89
CA VAL A 566 -14.72 13.72 17.68
C VAL A 566 -14.14 12.34 17.98
N PHE A 567 -14.08 11.97 19.25
CA PHE A 567 -13.57 10.69 19.75
C PHE A 567 -14.67 9.97 20.50
N VAL A 568 -15.03 8.77 20.05
CA VAL A 568 -16.08 7.94 20.66
C VAL A 568 -15.53 6.53 20.89
N ASP A 569 -15.64 6.04 22.12
CA ASP A 569 -15.17 4.71 22.51
C ASP A 569 -13.71 4.44 22.10
N CYS A 570 -12.83 5.43 22.34
CA CYS A 570 -11.40 5.30 22.16
C CYS A 570 -10.68 5.06 23.49
N ASP A 571 -9.52 4.38 23.45
CA ASP A 571 -8.72 4.05 24.65
C ASP A 571 -7.22 4.27 24.41
N PRO A 572 -6.70 5.50 24.62
CA PRO A 572 -7.42 6.75 24.83
C PRO A 572 -7.68 7.52 23.52
N ALA A 573 -8.46 8.60 23.63
CA ALA A 573 -8.65 9.58 22.55
C ALA A 573 -7.33 10.27 22.16
N VAL A 574 -6.54 10.73 23.14
CA VAL A 574 -5.22 11.31 22.89
C VAL A 574 -4.18 10.61 23.76
N ARG A 575 -3.09 10.17 23.15
CA ARG A 575 -1.88 9.71 23.82
C ARG A 575 -0.71 10.61 23.45
N MET A 576 0.13 10.95 24.42
CA MET A 576 1.41 11.61 24.18
C MET A 576 2.53 10.91 24.94
N ASP A 577 3.66 10.74 24.26
CA ASP A 577 4.90 10.31 24.90
C ASP A 577 6.02 11.34 24.71
N GLY A 578 7.11 11.19 25.47
CA GLY A 578 8.28 12.06 25.43
C GLY A 578 9.54 11.31 25.02
N ARG A 579 9.46 10.35 24.09
CA ARG A 579 10.62 9.52 23.69
C ARG A 579 11.82 10.33 23.19
N GLY A 580 11.59 11.54 22.68
CA GLY A 580 12.65 12.49 22.31
C GLY A 580 13.53 12.95 23.49
N LEU A 581 13.15 12.66 24.73
CA LEU A 581 13.88 12.93 25.97
C LEU A 581 14.62 11.69 26.52
N ASP A 582 14.41 10.52 25.92
CA ASP A 582 15.05 9.28 26.37
C ASP A 582 16.55 9.31 26.05
N ARG A 583 17.37 9.02 27.07
CA ARG A 583 18.84 9.09 26.99
C ARG A 583 19.50 7.74 26.81
N SER A 584 18.73 6.65 26.75
CA SER A 584 19.27 5.34 26.44
C SER A 584 19.88 5.35 25.03
N PRO A 585 20.97 4.61 24.79
CA PRO A 585 21.67 4.66 23.50
C PRO A 585 20.78 4.36 22.29
N VAL A 586 19.80 3.45 22.43
CA VAL A 586 18.91 3.07 21.32
C VAL A 586 18.03 4.25 20.92
N TRP A 587 17.30 4.86 21.86
CA TRP A 587 16.39 5.96 21.57
C TRP A 587 17.13 7.25 21.20
N PHE A 588 18.24 7.53 21.88
CA PHE A 588 19.06 8.71 21.59
C PHE A 588 19.63 8.67 20.16
N ASN A 589 20.16 7.51 19.72
CA ASN A 589 20.67 7.38 18.35
C ASN A 589 19.54 7.36 17.30
N MET A 590 18.46 6.62 17.58
CA MET A 590 17.37 6.43 16.62
C MET A 590 16.54 7.69 16.39
N VAL A 591 16.29 8.47 17.45
CA VAL A 591 15.49 9.69 17.39
C VAL A 591 16.41 10.90 17.31
N TYR A 592 17.13 11.24 18.37
CA TYR A 592 17.83 12.54 18.45
C TYR A 592 18.84 12.75 17.30
N ASP A 593 19.74 11.79 17.06
CA ASP A 593 20.79 11.92 16.03
C ASP A 593 20.23 11.83 14.61
N THR A 594 19.32 10.88 14.35
CA THR A 594 18.69 10.72 13.03
C THR A 594 17.92 11.97 12.64
N MET A 595 17.13 12.52 13.57
CA MET A 595 16.32 13.71 13.33
C MET A 595 17.20 14.95 13.12
N LYS A 596 18.32 15.05 13.84
CA LYS A 596 19.32 16.12 13.63
C LYS A 596 19.92 16.06 12.22
N LYS A 597 20.24 14.86 11.75
CA LYS A 597 20.73 14.63 10.39
C LYS A 597 19.69 15.01 9.34
N ASN A 598 18.43 14.63 9.53
CA ASN A 598 17.35 14.97 8.60
C ASN A 598 17.12 16.49 8.53
N LEU A 599 17.15 17.18 9.67
CA LEU A 599 17.08 18.64 9.73
C LEU A 599 18.24 19.33 8.99
N ALA A 600 19.45 18.78 9.09
CA ALA A 600 20.62 19.30 8.36
C ALA A 600 20.59 19.03 6.85
N ALA A 601 19.75 18.09 6.39
CA ALA A 601 19.67 17.68 4.99
C ALA A 601 18.72 18.55 4.13
N VAL A 602 18.02 19.51 4.73
CA VAL A 602 17.09 20.41 4.04
C VAL A 602 17.58 21.86 4.08
N PRO A 603 17.18 22.73 3.12
CA PRO A 603 17.62 24.12 3.12
C PRO A 603 16.97 24.92 4.28
N ARG A 604 17.76 25.19 5.31
CA ARG A 604 17.30 25.74 6.59
C ARG A 604 16.51 27.05 6.44
N ASP A 605 16.98 27.98 5.61
CA ASP A 605 16.32 29.29 5.43
C ASP A 605 14.96 29.15 4.75
N LEU A 606 14.87 28.29 3.73
CA LEU A 606 13.61 27.96 3.06
C LEU A 606 12.60 27.37 4.04
N TYR A 607 13.03 26.40 4.86
CA TYR A 607 12.15 25.74 5.83
C TYR A 607 11.73 26.67 6.97
N ARG A 608 12.59 27.60 7.39
CA ARG A 608 12.21 28.63 8.38
C ARG A 608 11.25 29.67 7.82
N GLN A 609 11.42 30.03 6.55
CA GLN A 609 10.49 30.93 5.89
C GLN A 609 9.11 30.28 5.74
N ARG A 610 9.06 29.00 5.35
CA ARG A 610 7.80 28.26 5.17
C ARG A 610 7.17 27.82 6.51
N TYR A 611 7.98 27.40 7.47
CA TYR A 611 7.58 26.84 8.76
C TYR A 611 8.36 27.50 9.91
N PRO A 612 8.03 28.75 10.31
CA PRO A 612 8.83 29.53 11.25
C PRO A 612 9.11 28.85 12.59
N VAL A 613 8.16 28.06 13.11
CA VAL A 613 8.29 27.33 14.39
C VAL A 613 9.46 26.36 14.42
N ILE A 614 9.98 25.93 13.26
CA ILE A 614 11.14 25.03 13.21
C ILE A 614 12.42 25.67 13.76
N ALA A 615 12.49 27.00 13.82
CA ALA A 615 13.60 27.72 14.42
C ALA A 615 13.77 27.41 15.92
N ASP A 616 12.69 27.03 16.61
CA ASP A 616 12.73 26.68 18.04
C ASP A 616 13.56 25.43 18.34
N LEU A 617 13.89 24.61 17.32
CA LEU A 617 14.75 23.44 17.50
C LEU A 617 16.20 23.81 17.84
N ASP A 618 16.65 25.01 17.46
CA ASP A 618 18.04 25.47 17.67
C ASP A 618 18.47 25.36 19.13
N ARG A 619 17.64 25.85 20.06
CA ARG A 619 17.94 25.85 21.50
C ARG A 619 18.16 24.44 22.08
N TYR A 620 17.58 23.42 21.44
CA TYR A 620 17.72 22.02 21.84
C TYR A 620 18.92 21.34 21.20
N TYR A 621 19.40 21.85 20.05
CA TYR A 621 20.60 21.34 19.39
C TYR A 621 21.88 22.08 19.79
N GLU A 622 21.76 23.24 20.41
CA GLU A 622 22.84 23.93 21.14
C GLU A 622 23.27 23.17 22.41
N LYS A 623 22.37 22.37 23.00
CA LYS A 623 22.62 21.54 24.19
C LYS A 623 22.48 20.06 23.82
N THR A 624 23.09 19.16 24.58
CA THR A 624 22.89 17.70 24.41
C THR A 624 21.93 17.20 25.49
N GLY A 625 20.63 17.13 25.17
CA GLY A 625 19.62 16.77 26.17
C GLY A 625 18.32 16.15 25.66
N GLY A 626 18.18 15.92 24.35
CA GLY A 626 16.90 15.51 23.76
C GLY A 626 16.03 16.70 23.36
N VAL A 627 14.92 16.42 22.68
CA VAL A 627 13.93 17.42 22.25
C VAL A 627 12.57 17.04 22.85
N PRO A 628 11.95 17.90 23.68
CA PRO A 628 10.67 17.63 24.31
C PRO A 628 9.49 17.79 23.33
N PRO A 629 8.36 17.10 23.57
CA PRO A 629 7.13 17.19 22.77
C PRO A 629 6.32 18.46 23.10
N GLU A 630 6.95 19.62 23.01
CA GLU A 630 6.35 20.91 23.36
C GLU A 630 5.46 21.48 22.24
N ASN A 631 4.76 22.58 22.54
CA ASN A 631 3.92 23.33 21.61
C ASN A 631 2.82 22.47 20.95
N ASN A 632 2.46 21.32 21.50
CA ASN A 632 1.31 20.57 21.00
C ASN A 632 0.02 21.20 21.54
N VAL A 633 -0.95 21.48 20.67
CA VAL A 633 -2.26 22.00 21.06
C VAL A 633 -3.32 20.95 20.81
N VAL A 634 -4.12 20.67 21.84
CA VAL A 634 -5.30 19.81 21.79
C VAL A 634 -6.50 20.66 22.16
N ALA A 635 -7.28 21.10 21.17
CA ALA A 635 -8.30 22.10 21.39
C ALA A 635 -9.63 21.83 20.71
N ARG A 636 -10.75 22.22 21.36
CA ARG A 636 -12.09 22.14 20.77
C ARG A 636 -12.47 20.73 20.33
N ASN A 637 -11.94 19.68 20.95
CA ASN A 637 -12.32 18.32 20.64
C ASN A 637 -13.52 17.87 21.48
N VAL A 638 -14.23 16.84 20.99
CA VAL A 638 -15.30 16.15 21.72
C VAL A 638 -14.82 14.75 22.04
N CYS A 639 -14.91 14.34 23.30
CA CYS A 639 -14.57 12.98 23.72
C CYS A 639 -15.69 12.37 24.57
N VAL A 640 -16.14 11.18 24.13
CA VAL A 640 -16.96 10.24 24.89
C VAL A 640 -16.12 8.97 25.08
N GLY A 641 -15.59 8.76 26.29
CA GLY A 641 -14.68 7.66 26.60
C GLY A 641 -13.42 8.12 27.32
N LYS A 642 -12.33 7.36 27.19
CA LYS A 642 -11.06 7.68 27.85
C LYS A 642 -10.38 8.83 27.13
N TRP A 643 -10.12 9.91 27.86
CA TRP A 643 -9.64 11.16 27.28
C TRP A 643 -8.14 11.18 26.93
N LEU A 644 -7.27 11.23 27.93
CA LEU A 644 -5.85 11.55 27.75
C LEU A 644 -4.97 10.56 28.51
N GLU A 645 -3.88 10.13 27.87
CA GLU A 645 -2.78 9.42 28.52
C GLU A 645 -1.43 10.06 28.14
N VAL A 646 -0.65 10.44 29.14
CA VAL A 646 0.70 10.99 28.96
C VAL A 646 1.70 10.10 29.67
N GLY A 647 2.76 9.68 28.96
CA GLY A 647 3.75 8.76 29.49
C GLY A 647 5.16 8.98 28.95
N TRP A 648 6.08 8.10 29.35
CA TRP A 648 7.46 8.04 28.85
C TRP A 648 8.17 9.40 28.80
N HIS A 649 8.66 9.88 29.95
CA HIS A 649 9.35 11.16 30.13
C HIS A 649 8.53 12.43 29.84
N ALA A 650 7.43 12.36 29.08
CA ALA A 650 6.54 13.50 28.91
C ALA A 650 5.70 13.78 30.16
N LYS A 651 5.22 15.01 30.24
CA LYS A 651 4.31 15.48 31.28
C LYS A 651 3.15 16.23 30.65
N GLU A 652 2.00 16.23 31.33
CA GLU A 652 0.79 16.87 30.81
C GLU A 652 0.99 18.37 30.54
N GLU A 653 1.83 19.07 31.31
CA GLU A 653 2.07 20.51 31.13
C GLU A 653 2.78 20.84 29.80
N MET A 654 3.30 19.83 29.09
CA MET A 654 3.85 19.98 27.74
C MET A 654 2.76 20.02 26.66
N LEU A 655 1.52 19.65 27.00
CA LEU A 655 0.33 19.82 26.17
C LEU A 655 -0.41 21.09 26.55
N LYS A 656 -0.86 21.80 25.53
CA LYS A 656 -1.80 22.90 25.70
C LYS A 656 -3.22 22.38 25.42
N LEU A 657 -3.98 22.14 26.49
CA LEU A 657 -5.38 21.70 26.43
C LEU A 657 -6.32 22.92 26.49
N GLU A 658 -7.18 23.10 25.50
CA GLU A 658 -8.10 24.25 25.45
C GLU A 658 -9.49 23.86 24.99
N GLN A 659 -10.53 24.25 25.75
CA GLN A 659 -11.91 24.20 25.28
C GLN A 659 -12.33 22.82 24.74
N ASN A 660 -11.86 21.71 25.32
CA ASN A 660 -12.31 20.38 24.93
C ASN A 660 -13.59 20.02 25.71
N TYR A 661 -14.57 19.42 25.04
CA TYR A 661 -15.70 18.76 25.70
C TYR A 661 -15.31 17.31 26.00
N VAL A 662 -15.31 16.95 27.28
CA VAL A 662 -15.09 15.57 27.75
C VAL A 662 -16.26 15.21 28.65
N GLY A 663 -17.12 14.30 28.20
CA GLY A 663 -18.36 13.99 28.91
C GLY A 663 -19.14 12.87 28.24
N PRO A 664 -20.14 12.31 28.94
CA PRO A 664 -20.86 11.13 28.48
C PRO A 664 -21.89 11.42 27.37
N ASP A 665 -22.38 12.66 27.24
CA ASP A 665 -23.43 13.01 26.29
C ASP A 665 -23.18 14.36 25.60
N PRO A 666 -22.51 14.37 24.44
CA PRO A 666 -22.29 15.56 23.65
C PRO A 666 -23.50 15.93 22.77
N GLY A 667 -24.63 15.22 22.86
CA GLY A 667 -25.79 15.45 22.03
C GLY A 667 -25.58 15.00 20.57
N PHE A 668 -25.12 13.77 20.35
CA PHE A 668 -25.03 13.18 19.00
C PHE A 668 -26.40 12.99 18.35
N ALA A 669 -26.44 13.04 17.02
CA ALA A 669 -27.65 12.87 16.21
C ALA A 669 -28.25 11.46 16.34
N ALA A 670 -27.47 10.43 15.99
CA ALA A 670 -27.86 9.02 16.11
C ALA A 670 -26.61 8.11 16.27
N PRO A 671 -26.00 8.06 17.48
CA PRO A 671 -24.75 7.33 17.72
C PRO A 671 -24.86 5.81 17.49
N ASP A 672 -26.03 5.21 17.70
CA ASP A 672 -26.27 3.77 17.47
C ASP A 672 -26.12 3.37 15.99
N THR A 673 -26.27 4.33 15.08
CA THR A 673 -26.06 4.16 13.63
C THR A 673 -24.78 4.84 13.16
N MET A 674 -23.83 5.12 14.07
CA MET A 674 -22.57 5.83 13.82
C MET A 674 -22.73 7.26 13.26
N ASP A 675 -23.88 7.91 13.51
CA ASP A 675 -24.07 9.31 13.16
C ASP A 675 -23.67 10.21 14.35
N PHE A 676 -22.40 10.60 14.35
CA PHE A 676 -21.77 11.42 15.38
C PHE A 676 -21.87 12.92 15.12
N ARG A 677 -22.77 13.36 14.24
CA ARG A 677 -23.06 14.79 14.06
C ARG A 677 -23.61 15.37 15.38
N ILE A 678 -23.19 16.58 15.72
CA ILE A 678 -23.62 17.28 16.94
C ILE A 678 -24.96 17.97 16.69
N LYS A 679 -25.95 17.76 17.56
CA LYS A 679 -27.27 18.42 17.50
C LYS A 679 -27.15 19.93 17.75
N ALA A 680 -28.04 20.72 17.15
CA ALA A 680 -27.97 22.18 17.18
C ALA A 680 -28.08 22.80 18.59
N ASP A 681 -28.72 22.10 19.53
CA ASP A 681 -28.91 22.50 20.93
C ASP A 681 -27.81 21.98 21.88
N SER A 682 -26.78 21.31 21.34
CA SER A 682 -25.72 20.71 22.14
C SER A 682 -24.87 21.75 22.91
N PRO A 683 -24.44 21.46 24.15
CA PRO A 683 -23.49 22.30 24.88
C PRO A 683 -22.09 22.35 24.25
N VAL A 684 -21.77 21.42 23.35
CA VAL A 684 -20.48 21.36 22.64
C VAL A 684 -20.20 22.65 21.87
N TRP A 685 -21.23 23.33 21.34
CA TRP A 685 -21.03 24.57 20.58
C TRP A 685 -20.40 25.70 21.41
N ALA A 686 -20.62 25.70 22.73
CA ALA A 686 -20.03 26.69 23.64
C ALA A 686 -18.50 26.55 23.78
N THR A 687 -17.93 25.41 23.37
CA THR A 687 -16.48 25.22 23.34
C THR A 687 -15.83 25.87 22.12
N GLY A 688 -16.61 26.31 21.14
CA GLY A 688 -16.14 26.81 19.85
C GLY A 688 -15.95 25.71 18.79
N PHE A 689 -16.40 24.49 19.07
CA PHE A 689 -16.47 23.40 18.08
C PHE A 689 -17.19 23.85 16.80
N GLN A 690 -16.67 23.43 15.65
CA GLN A 690 -17.20 23.73 14.32
C GLN A 690 -17.80 22.47 13.68
N PRO A 691 -18.90 22.60 12.90
CA PRO A 691 -19.49 21.45 12.22
C PRO A 691 -18.51 20.71 11.32
N ILE A 692 -18.49 19.38 11.40
CA ILE A 692 -17.72 18.53 10.48
C ILE A 692 -18.56 18.30 9.21
N PRO A 693 -17.99 18.48 8.00
CA PRO A 693 -18.65 18.20 6.72
C PRO A 693 -18.84 16.68 6.47
N TRP A 694 -19.74 16.08 7.25
CA TRP A 694 -19.97 14.64 7.31
C TRP A 694 -20.40 14.02 5.96
N ASP A 695 -21.20 14.74 5.19
CA ASP A 695 -21.73 14.34 3.89
C ASP A 695 -20.66 14.16 2.80
N LYS A 696 -19.44 14.65 3.05
CA LYS A 696 -18.31 14.55 2.12
C LYS A 696 -17.37 13.39 2.41
N ILE A 697 -17.52 12.72 3.56
CA ILE A 697 -16.62 11.64 3.96
C ILE A 697 -16.94 10.37 3.16
N GLY A 698 -15.89 9.63 2.77
CA GLY A 698 -15.98 8.39 2.03
C GLY A 698 -16.16 8.59 0.53
N LEU A 699 -16.56 7.51 -0.14
CA LEU A 699 -16.72 7.48 -1.60
C LEU A 699 -17.78 8.49 -2.06
N GLN A 700 -17.43 9.23 -3.10
CA GLN A 700 -18.33 10.12 -3.80
C GLN A 700 -19.01 9.38 -4.94
N THR A 701 -20.24 9.78 -5.27
CA THR A 701 -20.96 9.22 -6.41
C THR A 701 -20.11 9.38 -7.67
N ARG A 702 -19.78 8.26 -8.33
CA ARG A 702 -19.03 8.26 -9.58
C ARG A 702 -19.78 9.15 -10.57
N ARG A 703 -19.14 10.20 -11.07
CA ARG A 703 -19.70 10.91 -12.23
C ARG A 703 -19.80 9.88 -13.35
N ALA A 704 -21.00 9.69 -13.91
CA ALA A 704 -21.15 8.87 -15.11
C ALA A 704 -20.09 9.30 -16.13
N PRO A 705 -19.43 8.35 -16.84
CA PRO A 705 -18.57 8.74 -17.96
C PRO A 705 -19.41 9.68 -18.83
N GLN A 706 -18.92 10.89 -19.08
CA GLN A 706 -19.67 11.78 -19.96
C GLN A 706 -19.91 10.99 -21.25
N PRO A 707 -21.17 10.88 -21.71
CA PRO A 707 -21.41 10.34 -23.03
C PRO A 707 -20.51 11.13 -23.97
N GLY A 708 -19.72 10.42 -24.78
CA GLY A 708 -18.98 11.07 -25.85
C GLY A 708 -19.96 11.91 -26.68
N PRO A 709 -19.47 12.96 -27.37
CA PRO A 709 -20.30 13.68 -28.33
C PRO A 709 -21.00 12.74 -29.32
#